data_AF-A0A5C2S8J5-F1
#
_entry.id   AF-A0A5C2S8J5-F1
#
_cell.length_a   1.000
_cell.length_b   1.000
_cell.length_c   1.000
_cell.angle_alpha   90.00
_cell.angle_beta   90.00
_cell.angle_gamma   90.00
#
_symmetry.space_group_name_H-M   'P 1'
#
loop_
_entity.id
_entity.type
_entity.pdbx_description
1 polymer ?
#
loop_
_entity_poly.entity_id
_entity_poly.type
_entity_poly.pdbx_seq_one_letter_code
_entity_poly.pdbx_strand_id
1 'polypeptide(L)'
;MPTCLASSGGLLRSSTQHHSSHAVALATCARRCRAPGSVRLASTTGTNKHEEQRAHVLTVLHKTTSLLPRVLPSTKVDLKGAPLRESLGFWEEVLGKVYEDLTPSSDKREKDVVRVAVYGTDWMSGANELVTALLEDPFVSEEQKRTLRSRWKTQSKGSRSVKIQYGTSPSADGDVVHVQSSWLQNFGVPIEVTEFAPSSTGVPPDAETAKALFTADVPIILCNPISTPVPTISTSPTLPVSRENTILAVLSPSPTHPATTAHGSQAEGLVTHESLRVVFVDPVRALHGLEMLDEDVPSPIDVQRYQDDVSGSNVSSITRTVKEILAQTVGDSLNVPPSAQVVAVHAQTGRALIADALATARVVLRKAELQADAVLTATSALRGQMEEAKAKVHLEVFGVEGKDGDEIAKAVAQAKKSVQPTMDALQWYKLFWRVDDVREVVTAAVDRAWCRDLERKLVFHAGRLAALQTTFTESANSLCRSFPPASAYHSPVLQNTLARLAAAPSYPITATALTGPLHARQSQLGFPTERLHASAQRAVVGMSGSVLGGFGIAWAGWAKELQLLGGLVDIGMSTETALGVGMLTAAVGMRWAVGRWEKAKRQWWKNWSRIGEGLDRDLKATLAQTMDDHVVVVSEAACSGLEGLVGRRRAEVEQLQDEVQSLETELVRRRVETSN
;
A
#
# COMPACT_ATOMS: atom_id res chain seq x y z
N MET A 1 -25.96 57.22 -2.75
CA MET A 1 -25.81 56.64 -4.10
C MET A 1 -25.75 55.12 -3.96
N PRO A 2 -26.41 54.38 -4.87
CA PRO A 2 -26.92 53.01 -4.68
C PRO A 2 -25.91 51.95 -5.20
N THR A 3 -25.99 50.63 -5.02
CA THR A 3 -27.09 49.65 -5.15
C THR A 3 -26.72 48.30 -4.49
N CYS A 4 -27.73 47.67 -3.89
CA CYS A 4 -28.13 46.24 -3.94
C CYS A 4 -27.10 45.13 -4.26
N LEU A 5 -27.10 44.05 -3.46
CA LEU A 5 -27.87 42.81 -3.77
C LEU A 5 -27.74 41.77 -2.65
N ALA A 6 -28.90 41.29 -2.20
CA ALA A 6 -29.05 40.05 -1.47
C ALA A 6 -29.04 38.87 -2.45
N SER A 7 -28.50 37.72 -2.05
CA SER A 7 -28.90 36.42 -2.60
C SER A 7 -28.54 35.29 -1.64
N SER A 8 -29.59 34.55 -1.31
CA SER A 8 -29.66 33.24 -0.70
C SER A 8 -28.84 32.15 -1.41
N GLY A 9 -28.28 31.23 -0.62
CA GLY A 9 -27.98 29.85 -1.00
C GLY A 9 -28.00 29.03 0.30
N GLY A 10 -28.87 28.07 0.51
CA GLY A 10 -29.26 27.01 -0.41
C GLY A 10 -28.63 25.72 0.11
N LEU A 11 -29.20 25.18 1.19
CA LEU A 11 -28.87 23.87 1.75
C LEU A 11 -29.09 22.78 0.69
N LEU A 12 -28.02 22.14 0.23
CA LEU A 12 -28.09 20.88 -0.47
C LEU A 12 -27.16 19.87 0.21
N ARG A 13 -27.79 18.99 0.99
CA ARG A 13 -27.25 17.67 1.35
C ARG A 13 -27.17 16.85 0.06
N SER A 14 -25.96 16.50 -0.39
CA SER A 14 -25.77 15.43 -1.36
C SER A 14 -25.51 14.12 -0.62
N SER A 15 -26.57 13.34 -0.44
CA SER A 15 -26.50 11.89 -0.27
C SER A 15 -26.27 11.28 -1.65
N THR A 16 -25.16 10.60 -1.85
CA THR A 16 -24.96 9.76 -3.05
C THR A 16 -25.00 8.29 -2.62
N GLN A 17 -26.21 7.76 -2.56
CA GLN A 17 -26.47 6.34 -2.75
C GLN A 17 -26.24 6.00 -4.22
N HIS A 18 -25.25 5.16 -4.52
CA HIS A 18 -25.14 4.53 -5.83
C HIS A 18 -26.06 3.32 -5.86
N HIS A 19 -27.22 3.48 -6.50
CA HIS A 19 -28.05 2.38 -6.96
C HIS A 19 -27.39 1.71 -8.17
N SER A 20 -27.07 0.42 -8.03
CA SER A 20 -26.84 -0.47 -9.15
C SER A 20 -28.15 -0.60 -9.94
N SER A 21 -28.06 -0.43 -11.26
CA SER A 21 -29.15 -0.75 -12.17
C SER A 21 -28.62 -1.69 -13.25
N HIS A 22 -29.16 -2.90 -13.21
CA HIS A 22 -29.13 -3.90 -14.25
C HIS A 22 -29.60 -3.31 -15.58
N ALA A 23 -28.88 -3.59 -16.66
CA ALA A 23 -29.41 -3.55 -18.01
C ALA A 23 -29.03 -4.85 -18.73
N VAL A 24 -29.92 -5.82 -18.60
CA VAL A 24 -30.03 -6.98 -19.49
C VAL A 24 -30.67 -6.48 -20.78
N ALA A 25 -29.94 -6.53 -21.90
CA ALA A 25 -30.50 -6.34 -23.23
C ALA A 25 -30.19 -7.57 -24.09
N LEU A 26 -31.23 -8.40 -24.22
CA LEU A 26 -31.36 -9.48 -25.19
C LEU A 26 -31.31 -8.89 -26.61
N ALA A 27 -30.42 -9.42 -27.45
CA ALA A 27 -30.49 -9.26 -28.89
C ALA A 27 -30.42 -10.64 -29.56
N THR A 28 -31.57 -11.31 -29.57
CA THR A 28 -31.88 -12.44 -30.45
C THR A 28 -32.19 -11.89 -31.85
N CYS A 29 -31.32 -12.17 -32.82
CA CYS A 29 -31.66 -12.03 -34.24
C CYS A 29 -31.20 -13.27 -35.00
N ALA A 30 -32.07 -14.27 -35.04
CA ALA A 30 -31.93 -15.45 -35.89
C ALA A 30 -32.39 -15.09 -37.31
N ARG A 31 -31.44 -14.94 -38.24
CA ARG A 31 -31.72 -14.91 -39.68
C ARG A 31 -31.29 -16.23 -40.31
N ARG A 32 -32.32 -16.98 -40.70
CA ARG A 32 -32.28 -18.30 -41.32
C ARG A 32 -32.06 -18.12 -42.82
N CYS A 33 -30.84 -18.32 -43.30
CA CYS A 33 -30.56 -18.46 -44.73
C CYS A 33 -30.21 -19.92 -45.04
N ARG A 34 -31.12 -20.61 -45.75
CA ARG A 34 -30.87 -21.91 -46.38
C ARG A 34 -30.11 -21.65 -47.69
N ALA A 35 -28.95 -22.28 -47.85
CA ALA A 35 -28.30 -22.47 -49.14
C ALA A 35 -28.04 -23.98 -49.36
N PRO A 36 -28.21 -24.50 -50.60
CA PRO A 36 -28.06 -25.92 -50.92
C PRO A 36 -26.65 -26.27 -51.43
N GLY A 37 -26.26 -27.55 -51.31
CA GLY A 37 -25.21 -28.17 -52.12
C GLY A 37 -23.85 -28.35 -51.44
N SER A 38 -23.77 -29.29 -50.48
CA SER A 38 -22.49 -29.77 -49.94
C SER A 38 -21.85 -30.74 -50.94
N VAL A 39 -20.84 -30.26 -51.68
CA VAL A 39 -19.85 -31.11 -52.34
C VAL A 39 -18.87 -31.59 -51.27
N ARG A 40 -18.81 -32.90 -51.03
CA ARG A 40 -17.81 -33.54 -50.16
C ARG A 40 -16.44 -33.40 -50.82
N LEU A 41 -15.72 -32.32 -50.54
CA LEU A 41 -14.27 -32.27 -50.72
C LEU A 41 -13.62 -33.12 -49.61
N ALA A 42 -12.72 -34.02 -50.02
CA ALA A 42 -11.92 -34.84 -49.12
C ALA A 42 -11.18 -33.97 -48.10
N SER A 43 -11.26 -34.35 -46.84
CA SER A 43 -10.91 -33.52 -45.70
C SER A 43 -9.40 -33.40 -45.53
N THR A 44 -8.85 -32.22 -45.81
CA THR A 44 -7.51 -31.78 -45.37
C THR A 44 -7.54 -31.43 -43.89
N THR A 45 -7.80 -32.41 -43.01
CA THR A 45 -8.07 -32.19 -41.58
C THR A 45 -6.82 -31.90 -40.74
N GLY A 46 -5.61 -32.22 -41.22
CA GLY A 46 -4.38 -32.07 -40.44
C GLY A 46 -3.86 -30.64 -40.32
N THR A 47 -3.89 -29.86 -41.39
CA THR A 47 -3.33 -28.49 -41.44
C THR A 47 -4.09 -27.50 -40.54
N ASN A 48 -5.39 -27.75 -40.32
CA ASN A 48 -6.24 -26.84 -39.57
C ASN A 48 -5.89 -26.78 -38.07
N LYS A 49 -5.31 -27.84 -37.48
CA LYS A 49 -5.01 -27.87 -36.03
C LYS A 49 -3.93 -26.87 -35.64
N HIS A 50 -2.82 -26.83 -36.37
CA HIS A 50 -1.72 -25.90 -36.08
C HIS A 50 -2.10 -24.45 -36.34
N GLU A 51 -2.94 -24.19 -37.35
CA GLU A 51 -3.48 -22.85 -37.61
C GLU A 51 -4.44 -22.40 -36.50
N GLU A 52 -5.30 -23.28 -35.98
CA GLU A 52 -6.16 -22.97 -34.83
C GLU A 52 -5.33 -22.69 -33.57
N GLN A 53 -4.31 -23.51 -33.29
CA GLN A 53 -3.39 -23.30 -32.16
C GLN A 53 -2.67 -21.95 -32.28
N ARG A 54 -2.15 -21.63 -33.47
CA ARG A 54 -1.50 -20.34 -33.75
C ARG A 54 -2.47 -19.16 -33.53
N ALA A 55 -3.68 -19.23 -34.08
CA ALA A 55 -4.68 -18.17 -33.92
C ALA A 55 -5.08 -17.97 -32.44
N HIS A 56 -5.19 -19.07 -31.69
CA HIS A 56 -5.44 -19.03 -30.25
C HIS A 56 -4.29 -18.35 -29.49
N VAL A 57 -3.04 -18.76 -29.75
CA VAL A 57 -1.86 -18.16 -29.11
C VAL A 57 -1.77 -16.67 -29.43
N LEU A 58 -2.02 -16.26 -30.68
CA LEU A 58 -2.06 -14.84 -31.06
C LEU A 58 -3.15 -14.06 -30.31
N THR A 59 -4.31 -14.67 -30.10
CA THR A 59 -5.41 -14.03 -29.35
C THR A 59 -5.03 -13.83 -27.88
N VAL A 60 -4.48 -14.86 -27.22
CA VAL A 60 -4.04 -14.73 -25.83
C VAL A 60 -2.85 -13.79 -25.72
N LEU A 61 -1.90 -13.84 -26.67
CA LEU A 61 -0.76 -12.93 -26.75
C LEU A 61 -1.23 -11.47 -26.75
N HIS A 62 -2.21 -11.14 -27.60
CA HIS A 62 -2.77 -9.79 -27.68
C HIS A 62 -3.44 -9.35 -26.36
N LYS A 63 -4.21 -10.24 -25.73
CA LYS A 63 -4.82 -9.95 -24.42
C LYS A 63 -3.76 -9.74 -23.35
N THR A 64 -2.73 -10.59 -23.30
CA THR A 64 -1.62 -10.47 -22.35
C THR A 64 -0.85 -9.17 -22.58
N THR A 65 -0.49 -8.82 -23.82
CA THR A 65 0.21 -7.55 -24.10
C THR A 65 -0.63 -6.33 -23.76
N SER A 66 -1.96 -6.40 -23.84
CA SER A 66 -2.84 -5.32 -23.36
C SER A 66 -2.94 -5.21 -21.83
N LEU A 67 -2.72 -6.32 -21.11
CA LEU A 67 -2.77 -6.38 -19.64
C LEU A 67 -1.47 -5.90 -19.00
N LEU A 68 -0.32 -6.26 -19.56
CA LEU A 68 0.99 -6.00 -18.94
C LEU A 68 1.25 -4.52 -18.59
N PRO A 69 0.90 -3.51 -19.42
CA PRO A 69 1.10 -2.11 -19.06
C PRO A 69 0.34 -1.64 -17.82
N ARG A 70 -0.73 -2.35 -17.43
CA ARG A 70 -1.52 -2.06 -16.21
C ARG A 70 -0.93 -2.69 -14.96
N VAL A 71 -0.13 -3.75 -15.11
CA VAL A 71 0.46 -4.50 -14.00
C VAL A 71 1.92 -4.14 -13.77
N LEU A 72 2.71 -4.14 -14.85
CA LEU A 72 4.15 -3.97 -14.80
C LEU A 72 4.56 -2.50 -14.80
N PRO A 73 5.60 -2.12 -14.04
CA PRO A 73 6.10 -0.76 -14.06
C PRO A 73 6.69 -0.39 -15.44
N SER A 74 6.27 0.76 -15.97
CA SER A 74 6.82 1.37 -17.19
C SER A 74 8.25 1.94 -17.01
N THR A 75 8.89 1.67 -15.88
CA THR A 75 10.16 2.29 -15.51
C THR A 75 11.23 1.99 -16.57
N LYS A 76 11.76 3.05 -17.18
CA LYS A 76 12.95 2.95 -18.02
C LYS A 76 14.08 2.39 -17.17
N VAL A 77 14.81 1.42 -17.72
CA VAL A 77 15.76 0.48 -17.09
C VAL A 77 16.87 1.16 -16.26
N ASP A 78 16.99 2.49 -16.28
CA ASP A 78 18.07 3.24 -15.65
C ASP A 78 18.02 3.33 -14.11
N LEU A 79 16.90 2.94 -13.47
CA LEU A 79 16.81 2.91 -12.00
C LEU A 79 17.36 1.58 -11.45
N LYS A 80 18.66 1.62 -11.09
CA LYS A 80 19.47 0.56 -10.47
C LYS A 80 18.68 -0.25 -9.42
N GLY A 81 18.18 -1.43 -9.81
CA GLY A 81 17.75 -2.45 -8.86
C GLY A 81 16.45 -3.20 -9.16
N ALA A 82 15.63 -2.75 -10.12
CA ALA A 82 14.48 -3.55 -10.53
C ALA A 82 14.95 -4.78 -11.33
N PRO A 83 14.46 -6.00 -11.04
CA PRO A 83 14.75 -7.17 -11.86
C PRO A 83 14.33 -6.93 -13.30
N LEU A 84 15.18 -7.27 -14.27
CA LEU A 84 14.89 -7.08 -15.70
C LEU A 84 13.53 -7.68 -16.10
N ARG A 85 13.20 -8.85 -15.55
CA ARG A 85 11.93 -9.56 -15.80
C ARG A 85 10.72 -8.79 -15.27
N GLU A 86 10.85 -7.94 -14.25
CA GLU A 86 9.74 -7.10 -13.76
C GLU A 86 9.51 -5.86 -14.64
N SER A 87 10.33 -5.61 -15.67
CA SER A 87 10.19 -4.46 -16.57
C SER A 87 9.15 -4.70 -17.66
N LEU A 88 8.28 -3.72 -17.90
CA LEU A 88 7.34 -3.74 -19.03
C LEU A 88 8.08 -3.85 -20.37
N GLY A 89 9.12 -3.03 -20.58
CA GLY A 89 9.85 -2.99 -21.86
C GLY A 89 10.51 -4.32 -22.23
N PHE A 90 10.96 -5.09 -21.23
CA PHE A 90 11.46 -6.44 -21.47
C PHE A 90 10.40 -7.35 -22.10
N TRP A 91 9.19 -7.37 -21.54
CA TRP A 91 8.12 -8.22 -22.05
C TRP A 91 7.52 -7.71 -23.35
N GLU A 92 7.45 -6.40 -23.56
CA GLU A 92 6.98 -5.83 -24.84
C GLU A 92 7.86 -6.28 -26.00
N GLU A 93 9.19 -6.26 -25.83
CA GLU A 93 10.12 -6.71 -26.86
C GLU A 93 10.07 -8.24 -27.06
N VAL A 94 10.06 -9.02 -25.97
CA VAL A 94 10.00 -10.49 -26.04
C VAL A 94 8.69 -10.96 -26.68
N LEU A 95 7.54 -10.44 -26.24
CA LEU A 95 6.23 -10.79 -26.79
C LEU A 95 6.00 -10.19 -28.18
N GLY A 96 6.60 -9.04 -28.48
CA GLY A 96 6.62 -8.47 -29.83
C GLY A 96 7.32 -9.39 -30.82
N LYS A 97 8.46 -9.96 -30.45
CA LYS A 97 9.15 -10.96 -31.29
C LYS A 97 8.33 -12.22 -31.49
N VAL A 98 7.65 -12.71 -30.45
CA VAL A 98 6.70 -13.84 -30.57
C VAL A 98 5.57 -13.50 -31.55
N TYR A 99 5.05 -12.27 -31.52
CA TYR A 99 4.04 -11.84 -32.48
C TYR A 99 4.57 -11.89 -33.92
N GLU A 100 5.79 -11.42 -34.16
CA GLU A 100 6.45 -11.49 -35.47
C GLU A 100 6.66 -12.94 -35.94
N ASP A 101 7.13 -13.82 -35.05
CA ASP A 101 7.36 -15.25 -35.32
C ASP A 101 6.04 -15.99 -35.63
N LEU A 102 4.94 -15.55 -35.04
CA LEU A 102 3.60 -16.08 -35.29
C LEU A 102 2.87 -15.34 -36.40
N THR A 103 3.42 -14.28 -36.99
CA THR A 103 2.86 -13.58 -38.15
C THR A 103 3.87 -13.41 -39.29
N PRO A 104 4.62 -14.46 -39.67
CA PRO A 104 5.67 -14.32 -40.67
C PRO A 104 5.07 -13.98 -42.03
N SER A 105 5.68 -12.99 -42.69
CA SER A 105 5.45 -12.69 -44.10
C SER A 105 5.77 -13.90 -44.97
N SER A 106 5.22 -13.97 -46.19
CA SER A 106 5.48 -15.07 -47.13
C SER A 106 6.97 -15.39 -47.28
N ASP A 107 7.78 -14.34 -47.41
CA ASP A 107 9.21 -14.46 -47.68
C ASP A 107 9.98 -14.89 -46.42
N LYS A 108 9.51 -14.49 -45.23
CA LYS A 108 10.06 -14.94 -43.95
C LYS A 108 9.72 -16.40 -43.66
N ARG A 109 8.53 -16.88 -44.06
CA ARG A 109 8.11 -18.27 -43.81
C ARG A 109 9.02 -19.32 -44.41
N GLU A 110 9.62 -19.02 -45.56
CA GLU A 110 10.55 -19.96 -46.22
C GLU A 110 11.90 -20.02 -45.52
N LYS A 111 12.29 -18.93 -44.85
CA LYS A 111 13.54 -18.79 -44.11
C LYS A 111 13.37 -18.95 -42.60
N ASP A 112 12.20 -19.40 -42.16
CA ASP A 112 11.88 -19.51 -40.74
C ASP A 112 12.60 -20.73 -40.16
N VAL A 113 13.21 -20.56 -38.99
CA VAL A 113 14.11 -21.55 -38.39
C VAL A 113 13.83 -21.71 -36.90
N VAL A 114 13.97 -22.94 -36.40
CA VAL A 114 13.92 -23.22 -34.97
C VAL A 114 15.20 -22.69 -34.31
N ARG A 115 15.05 -21.89 -33.25
CA ARG A 115 16.17 -21.22 -32.59
C ARG A 115 16.60 -21.99 -31.36
N VAL A 116 17.81 -22.52 -31.40
CA VAL A 116 18.48 -23.15 -30.25
C VAL A 116 19.51 -22.16 -29.71
N ALA A 117 19.32 -21.69 -28.49
CA ALA A 117 20.25 -20.75 -27.86
C ALA A 117 21.18 -21.50 -26.89
N VAL A 118 22.49 -21.29 -26.97
CA VAL A 118 23.46 -21.87 -26.03
C VAL A 118 24.11 -20.75 -25.23
N TYR A 119 23.90 -20.76 -23.92
CA TYR A 119 24.45 -19.77 -23.00
C TYR A 119 25.24 -20.43 -21.88
N GLY A 120 26.50 -20.02 -21.75
CA GLY A 120 27.36 -20.39 -20.63
C GLY A 120 27.19 -19.43 -19.45
N THR A 121 26.92 -19.96 -18.25
CA THR A 121 26.74 -19.11 -17.04
C THR A 121 28.01 -18.35 -16.64
N ASP A 122 29.17 -18.85 -17.07
CA ASP A 122 30.48 -18.25 -16.85
C ASP A 122 31.46 -18.72 -17.94
N TRP A 123 32.69 -18.23 -17.89
CA TRP A 123 33.76 -18.58 -18.84
C TRP A 123 34.29 -20.02 -18.72
N MET A 124 34.04 -20.72 -17.60
CA MET A 124 34.40 -22.13 -17.41
C MET A 124 33.25 -23.09 -17.73
N SER A 125 32.11 -22.58 -18.18
CA SER A 125 30.94 -23.39 -18.52
C SER A 125 31.19 -24.34 -19.70
N GLY A 126 32.17 -24.08 -20.56
CA GLY A 126 32.46 -24.94 -21.70
C GLY A 126 31.46 -24.77 -22.87
N ALA A 127 30.80 -23.61 -22.98
CA ALA A 127 29.73 -23.41 -23.97
C ALA A 127 30.25 -23.45 -25.40
N ASN A 128 31.46 -22.92 -25.63
CA ASN A 128 32.11 -22.96 -26.93
C ASN A 128 32.46 -24.40 -27.32
N GLU A 129 32.99 -25.15 -26.36
CA GLU A 129 33.37 -26.54 -26.53
C GLU A 129 32.13 -27.39 -26.82
N LEU A 130 31.01 -27.12 -26.15
CA LEU A 130 29.75 -27.80 -26.38
C LEU A 130 29.21 -27.54 -27.79
N VAL A 131 29.16 -26.28 -28.22
CA VAL A 131 28.69 -25.94 -29.58
C VAL A 131 29.60 -26.57 -30.64
N THR A 132 30.90 -26.57 -30.42
CA THR A 132 31.87 -27.22 -31.32
C THR A 132 31.62 -28.74 -31.35
N ALA A 133 31.49 -29.40 -30.20
CA ALA A 133 31.26 -30.83 -30.10
C ALA A 133 29.90 -31.29 -30.68
N LEU A 134 28.89 -30.42 -30.66
CA LEU A 134 27.59 -30.70 -31.27
C LEU A 134 27.62 -30.57 -32.79
N LEU A 135 28.38 -29.60 -33.32
CA LEU A 135 28.30 -29.21 -34.73
C LEU A 135 29.44 -29.75 -35.59
N GLU A 136 30.58 -30.11 -35.01
CA GLU A 136 31.73 -30.67 -35.71
C GLU A 136 31.47 -32.13 -36.08
N ASP A 137 31.48 -32.42 -37.38
CA ASP A 137 31.41 -33.79 -37.90
C ASP A 137 32.83 -34.33 -38.11
N PRO A 138 33.10 -35.62 -37.82
CA PRO A 138 34.45 -36.18 -37.91
C PRO A 138 35.02 -36.18 -39.34
N PHE A 139 34.15 -36.18 -40.36
CA PHE A 139 34.55 -36.32 -41.77
C PHE A 139 34.38 -35.04 -42.61
N VAL A 140 34.15 -33.87 -41.97
CA VAL A 140 34.12 -32.59 -42.70
C VAL A 140 35.52 -32.08 -43.03
N SER A 141 35.61 -31.14 -43.97
CA SER A 141 36.88 -30.55 -44.36
C SER A 141 37.55 -29.79 -43.22
N GLU A 142 38.88 -29.77 -43.22
CA GLU A 142 39.69 -28.98 -42.26
C GLU A 142 39.36 -27.48 -42.28
N GLU A 143 38.96 -26.95 -43.43
CA GLU A 143 38.51 -25.57 -43.54
C GLU A 143 37.23 -25.33 -42.73
N GLN A 144 36.29 -26.27 -42.75
CA GLN A 144 35.07 -26.17 -41.97
C GLN A 144 35.33 -26.33 -40.46
N LYS A 145 36.16 -27.30 -40.06
CA LYS A 145 36.58 -27.45 -38.65
C LYS A 145 37.24 -26.17 -38.13
N ARG A 146 38.18 -25.62 -38.91
CA ARG A 146 38.88 -24.37 -38.58
C ARG A 146 37.92 -23.18 -38.52
N THR A 147 36.97 -23.09 -39.45
CA THR A 147 35.93 -22.04 -39.44
C THR A 147 35.07 -22.12 -38.18
N LEU A 148 34.60 -23.31 -37.82
CA LEU A 148 33.81 -23.53 -36.61
C LEU A 148 34.62 -23.21 -35.34
N ARG A 149 35.82 -23.77 -35.18
CA ARG A 149 36.67 -23.55 -33.99
C ARG A 149 37.15 -22.10 -33.85
N SER A 150 37.33 -21.38 -34.96
CA SER A 150 37.78 -19.98 -34.97
C SER A 150 36.66 -18.94 -35.04
N ARG A 151 35.39 -19.35 -35.01
CA ARG A 151 34.21 -18.47 -35.18
C ARG A 151 34.19 -17.23 -34.29
N TRP A 152 34.64 -17.34 -33.03
CA TRP A 152 34.71 -16.19 -32.13
C TRP A 152 35.87 -15.22 -32.44
N LYS A 153 36.91 -15.69 -33.15
CA LYS A 153 38.04 -14.86 -33.57
C LYS A 153 37.70 -14.01 -34.79
N THR A 154 36.79 -14.49 -35.64
CA THR A 154 36.32 -13.76 -36.83
C THR A 154 35.22 -12.74 -36.51
N GLN A 155 34.63 -12.82 -35.32
CA GLN A 155 33.62 -11.87 -34.88
C GLN A 155 34.15 -10.46 -34.67
N SER A 156 33.27 -9.48 -34.91
CA SER A 156 33.58 -8.08 -34.63
C SER A 156 33.87 -7.88 -33.14
N LYS A 157 34.83 -7.01 -32.81
CA LYS A 157 35.14 -6.69 -31.40
C LYS A 157 33.89 -6.10 -30.74
N GLY A 158 33.23 -6.89 -29.91
CA GLY A 158 32.00 -6.50 -29.20
C GLY A 158 30.76 -7.31 -29.58
N SER A 159 30.82 -8.17 -30.60
CA SER A 159 29.74 -9.14 -30.87
C SER A 159 29.54 -10.03 -29.62
N ARG A 160 28.30 -10.09 -29.13
CA ARG A 160 27.92 -10.88 -27.94
C ARG A 160 27.39 -12.26 -28.29
N SER A 161 27.08 -12.50 -29.55
CA SER A 161 26.49 -13.76 -30.03
C SER A 161 27.01 -14.13 -31.41
N VAL A 162 27.07 -15.43 -31.69
CA VAL A 162 27.36 -16.00 -33.01
C VAL A 162 26.17 -16.87 -33.41
N LYS A 163 25.65 -16.65 -34.61
CA LYS A 163 24.61 -17.49 -35.19
C LYS A 163 25.24 -18.53 -36.10
N ILE A 164 24.79 -19.77 -35.99
CA ILE A 164 25.33 -20.88 -36.76
C ILE A 164 24.16 -21.56 -37.47
N GLN A 165 24.26 -21.64 -38.79
CA GLN A 165 23.23 -22.20 -39.66
C GLN A 165 23.82 -23.29 -40.56
N TYR A 166 22.95 -24.14 -41.09
CA TYR A 166 23.37 -25.14 -42.07
C TYR A 166 23.73 -24.45 -43.39
N GLY A 167 24.87 -24.82 -43.98
CA GLY A 167 25.24 -24.42 -45.33
C GLY A 167 26.14 -25.44 -46.01
N THR A 168 26.08 -25.48 -47.35
CA THR A 168 26.86 -26.41 -48.17
C THR A 168 28.32 -26.03 -48.28
N SER A 169 28.68 -24.81 -47.91
CA SER A 169 30.05 -24.31 -47.96
C SER A 169 30.33 -23.49 -46.70
N PRO A 170 31.49 -23.70 -46.05
CA PRO A 170 31.86 -22.94 -44.87
C PRO A 170 31.99 -21.47 -45.26
N SER A 171 31.22 -20.61 -44.59
CA SER A 171 31.31 -19.16 -44.78
C SER A 171 31.02 -18.45 -43.46
N ALA A 172 31.75 -17.37 -43.22
CA ALA A 172 31.48 -16.45 -42.11
C ALA A 172 31.04 -15.12 -42.73
N ASP A 173 29.73 -14.86 -42.70
CA ASP A 173 29.14 -13.61 -43.18
C ASP A 173 28.61 -12.82 -41.96
N GLY A 174 29.45 -11.91 -41.48
CA GLY A 174 29.18 -11.14 -40.27
C GLY A 174 28.98 -12.02 -39.03
N ASP A 175 27.81 -11.91 -38.40
CA ASP A 175 27.45 -12.66 -37.20
C ASP A 175 26.96 -14.09 -37.50
N VAL A 176 26.84 -14.47 -38.78
CA VAL A 176 26.31 -15.78 -39.21
C VAL A 176 27.42 -16.66 -39.78
N VAL A 177 27.56 -17.86 -39.22
CA VAL A 177 28.50 -18.89 -39.66
C VAL A 177 27.72 -20.04 -40.28
N HIS A 178 28.02 -20.35 -41.54
CA HIS A 178 27.43 -21.50 -42.22
C HIS A 178 28.36 -22.70 -42.12
N VAL A 179 27.84 -23.85 -41.67
CA VAL A 179 28.59 -25.11 -41.57
C VAL A 179 27.76 -26.27 -42.09
N GLN A 180 28.42 -27.25 -42.70
CA GLN A 180 27.79 -28.51 -43.10
C GLN A 180 27.80 -29.46 -41.89
N SER A 181 26.82 -29.31 -41.00
CA SER A 181 26.69 -30.15 -39.81
C SER A 181 25.51 -31.12 -39.93
N SER A 182 25.78 -32.41 -39.73
CA SER A 182 24.76 -33.47 -39.67
C SER A 182 23.79 -33.25 -38.52
N TRP A 183 24.25 -32.64 -37.42
CA TRP A 183 23.43 -32.31 -36.26
C TRP A 183 22.31 -31.34 -36.63
N LEU A 184 22.63 -30.26 -37.38
CA LEU A 184 21.63 -29.28 -37.82
C LEU A 184 20.55 -29.88 -38.74
N GLN A 185 20.85 -30.99 -39.42
CA GLN A 185 19.92 -31.69 -40.31
C GLN A 185 19.08 -32.77 -39.62
N ASN A 186 19.47 -33.20 -38.41
CA ASN A 186 18.92 -34.39 -37.75
C ASN A 186 17.47 -34.24 -37.22
N PHE A 187 16.93 -33.03 -37.22
CA PHE A 187 15.66 -32.72 -36.55
C PHE A 187 14.45 -32.65 -37.48
N GLY A 188 14.64 -32.73 -38.80
CA GLY A 188 13.55 -32.63 -39.78
C GLY A 188 12.97 -31.21 -39.96
N VAL A 189 13.49 -30.24 -39.21
CA VAL A 189 13.19 -28.81 -39.31
C VAL A 189 14.50 -28.03 -39.40
N PRO A 190 14.54 -26.88 -40.09
CA PRO A 190 15.74 -26.06 -40.14
C PRO A 190 16.02 -25.46 -38.77
N ILE A 191 17.28 -25.59 -38.31
CA ILE A 191 17.73 -25.10 -36.99
C ILE A 191 18.79 -24.01 -37.17
N GLU A 192 18.66 -22.94 -36.38
CA GLU A 192 19.70 -21.94 -36.12
C GLU A 192 20.19 -22.12 -34.68
N VAL A 193 21.50 -22.31 -34.50
CA VAL A 193 22.14 -22.30 -33.17
C VAL A 193 22.70 -20.92 -32.92
N THR A 194 22.23 -20.24 -31.87
CA THR A 194 22.82 -18.98 -31.40
C THR A 194 23.66 -19.25 -30.17
N GLU A 195 24.96 -19.05 -30.27
CA GLU A 195 25.90 -19.16 -29.17
C GLU A 195 26.16 -17.77 -28.57
N PHE A 196 26.08 -17.64 -27.26
CA PHE A 196 26.39 -16.40 -26.55
C PHE A 196 27.79 -16.44 -25.95
N ALA A 197 28.46 -15.29 -25.97
CA ALA A 197 29.76 -15.14 -25.35
C ALA A 197 29.62 -15.39 -23.84
N PRO A 198 30.57 -16.12 -23.21
CA PRO A 198 30.51 -16.35 -21.79
C PRO A 198 30.58 -15.02 -21.02
N SER A 199 29.64 -14.82 -20.10
CA SER A 199 29.67 -13.70 -19.18
C SER A 199 30.84 -13.84 -18.21
N SER A 200 31.41 -12.72 -17.75
CA SER A 200 32.35 -12.76 -16.62
C SER A 200 31.66 -13.34 -15.40
N THR A 201 32.38 -14.16 -14.63
CA THR A 201 31.83 -14.90 -13.49
C THR A 201 31.02 -14.00 -12.55
N GLY A 202 29.77 -14.39 -12.28
CA GLY A 202 28.87 -13.67 -11.37
C GLY A 202 28.15 -12.46 -11.96
N VAL A 203 28.32 -12.15 -13.24
CA VAL A 203 27.56 -11.09 -13.90
C VAL A 203 26.33 -11.71 -14.58
N PRO A 204 25.10 -11.24 -14.28
CA PRO A 204 23.91 -11.71 -14.97
C PRO A 204 24.00 -11.38 -16.47
N PRO A 205 23.34 -12.16 -17.35
CA PRO A 205 23.28 -11.85 -18.77
C PRO A 205 22.76 -10.43 -18.96
N ASP A 206 23.32 -9.73 -19.94
CA ASP A 206 22.82 -8.43 -20.35
C ASP A 206 21.39 -8.54 -20.89
N ALA A 207 20.69 -7.40 -20.95
CA ALA A 207 19.28 -7.38 -21.32
C ALA A 207 19.01 -8.01 -22.70
N GLU A 208 19.90 -7.81 -23.67
CA GLU A 208 19.75 -8.37 -25.02
C GLU A 208 19.94 -9.89 -25.03
N THR A 209 20.97 -10.40 -24.35
CA THR A 209 21.17 -11.86 -24.19
C THR A 209 20.00 -12.50 -23.45
N ALA A 210 19.50 -11.88 -22.38
CA ALA A 210 18.34 -12.38 -21.66
C ALA A 210 17.11 -12.43 -22.57
N LYS A 211 16.79 -11.35 -23.30
CA LYS A 211 15.68 -11.34 -24.28
C LYS A 211 15.85 -12.45 -25.32
N ALA A 212 17.06 -12.61 -25.86
CA ALA A 212 17.35 -13.62 -26.86
C ALA A 212 17.14 -15.05 -26.30
N LEU A 213 17.60 -15.33 -25.09
CA LEU A 213 17.38 -16.61 -24.40
C LEU A 213 15.89 -16.89 -24.15
N PHE A 214 15.12 -15.88 -23.75
CA PHE A 214 13.67 -16.03 -23.60
C PHE A 214 12.99 -16.27 -24.95
N THR A 215 13.44 -15.63 -26.03
CA THR A 215 12.83 -15.82 -27.35
C THR A 215 13.30 -17.10 -28.06
N ALA A 216 14.28 -17.80 -27.52
CA ALA A 216 14.74 -19.07 -28.08
C ALA A 216 13.67 -20.17 -27.90
N ASP A 217 13.58 -21.05 -28.88
CA ASP A 217 12.66 -22.18 -28.84
C ASP A 217 13.16 -23.29 -27.92
N VAL A 218 14.48 -23.51 -27.93
CA VAL A 218 15.19 -24.42 -27.03
C VAL A 218 16.41 -23.71 -26.44
N PRO A 219 16.29 -23.07 -25.28
CA PRO A 219 17.44 -22.52 -24.58
C PRO A 219 18.21 -23.64 -23.84
N ILE A 220 19.52 -23.68 -24.07
CA ILE A 220 20.49 -24.57 -23.43
C ILE A 220 21.35 -23.71 -22.52
N ILE A 221 21.14 -23.85 -21.22
CA ILE A 221 21.90 -23.15 -20.18
C ILE A 221 22.97 -24.11 -19.69
N LEU A 222 24.23 -23.79 -19.97
CA LEU A 222 25.37 -24.60 -19.57
C LEU A 222 26.03 -24.01 -18.33
N CYS A 223 26.17 -24.82 -17.29
CA CYS A 223 26.80 -24.41 -16.05
C CYS A 223 27.93 -25.35 -15.64
N ASN A 224 29.00 -24.73 -15.14
CA ASN A 224 30.03 -25.44 -14.41
C ASN A 224 29.71 -25.36 -12.91
N PRO A 225 29.40 -26.49 -12.24
CA PRO A 225 29.00 -26.48 -10.84
C PRO A 225 30.12 -26.02 -9.89
N ILE A 226 31.37 -25.99 -10.36
CA ILE A 226 32.53 -25.52 -9.59
C ILE A 226 32.55 -23.99 -9.50
N SER A 227 32.23 -23.27 -10.58
CA SER A 227 32.19 -21.80 -10.60
C SER A 227 30.82 -21.22 -10.27
N THR A 228 29.76 -21.84 -10.80
CA THR A 228 28.39 -21.36 -10.64
C THR A 228 27.56 -22.48 -10.01
N PRO A 229 27.32 -22.42 -8.68
CA PRO A 229 26.53 -23.43 -8.00
C PRO A 229 25.13 -23.53 -8.62
N VAL A 230 24.67 -24.75 -8.90
CA VAL A 230 23.39 -25.03 -9.55
C VAL A 230 22.19 -24.26 -8.92
N PRO A 231 22.07 -24.10 -7.59
CA PRO A 231 20.98 -23.32 -6.98
C PRO A 231 20.96 -21.81 -7.32
N THR A 232 22.09 -21.24 -7.74
CA THR A 232 22.14 -19.83 -8.16
C THR A 232 21.46 -19.60 -9.50
N ILE A 233 21.38 -20.65 -10.33
CA ILE A 233 20.78 -20.60 -11.66
C ILE A 233 19.26 -20.53 -11.56
N SER A 234 18.66 -21.35 -10.69
CA SER A 234 17.20 -21.37 -10.48
C SER A 234 16.65 -20.10 -9.83
N THR A 235 17.48 -19.42 -9.04
CA THR A 235 17.13 -18.14 -8.40
C THR A 235 17.38 -16.94 -9.31
N SER A 236 18.04 -17.12 -10.45
CA SER A 236 18.33 -16.04 -11.38
C SER A 236 17.09 -15.67 -12.20
N PRO A 237 16.52 -14.45 -12.04
CA PRO A 237 15.31 -14.04 -12.76
C PRO A 237 15.55 -13.78 -14.25
N THR A 238 16.82 -13.71 -14.69
CA THR A 238 17.20 -13.39 -16.07
C THR A 238 17.34 -14.63 -16.96
N LEU A 239 17.23 -15.82 -16.40
CA LEU A 239 17.36 -17.07 -17.13
C LEU A 239 15.98 -17.76 -17.28
N PRO A 240 15.68 -18.34 -18.45
CA PRO A 240 14.39 -19.01 -18.73
C PRO A 240 14.29 -20.42 -18.10
N VAL A 241 14.79 -20.61 -16.88
CA VAL A 241 14.89 -21.94 -16.25
C VAL A 241 13.53 -22.55 -15.88
N SER A 242 12.47 -21.74 -15.87
CA SER A 242 11.09 -22.16 -15.59
C SER A 242 10.39 -22.78 -16.81
N ARG A 243 10.97 -22.68 -18.01
CA ARG A 243 10.31 -23.14 -19.25
C ARG A 243 10.50 -24.64 -19.47
N GLU A 244 9.46 -25.28 -20.00
CA GLU A 244 9.44 -26.73 -20.29
C GLU A 244 10.44 -27.16 -21.37
N ASN A 245 10.81 -26.23 -22.25
CA ASN A 245 11.74 -26.48 -23.36
C ASN A 245 13.19 -26.10 -23.01
N THR A 246 13.47 -25.72 -21.76
CA THR A 246 14.82 -25.36 -21.33
C THR A 246 15.62 -26.59 -20.95
N ILE A 247 16.85 -26.65 -21.45
CA ILE A 247 17.82 -27.68 -21.10
C ILE A 247 18.86 -27.05 -20.17
N LEU A 248 18.98 -27.56 -18.94
CA LEU A 248 20.08 -27.25 -18.04
C LEU A 248 21.17 -28.30 -18.24
N ALA A 249 22.23 -27.91 -18.94
CA ALA A 249 23.42 -28.75 -19.11
C ALA A 249 24.40 -28.47 -17.97
N VAL A 250 24.81 -29.51 -17.23
CA VAL A 250 25.74 -29.42 -16.11
C VAL A 250 27.04 -30.10 -16.52
N LEU A 251 28.16 -29.36 -16.45
CA LEU A 251 29.46 -29.96 -16.71
C LEU A 251 29.78 -31.06 -15.70
N SER A 252 30.11 -32.24 -16.20
CA SER A 252 30.55 -33.37 -15.39
C SER A 252 31.51 -34.26 -16.18
N PRO A 253 32.65 -34.70 -15.59
CA PRO A 253 33.66 -35.50 -16.28
C PRO A 253 33.20 -36.92 -16.66
N SER A 254 32.16 -37.45 -16.00
CA SER A 254 31.57 -38.75 -16.35
C SER A 254 30.21 -38.94 -15.67
N PRO A 255 29.23 -39.56 -16.34
CA PRO A 255 27.96 -39.94 -15.72
C PRO A 255 28.13 -40.88 -14.51
N THR A 256 29.22 -41.64 -14.43
CA THR A 256 29.50 -42.57 -13.32
C THR A 256 30.31 -41.95 -12.18
N HIS A 257 30.77 -40.70 -12.33
CA HIS A 257 31.62 -40.08 -11.32
C HIS A 257 30.82 -39.72 -10.05
N PRO A 258 31.34 -39.95 -8.82
CA PRO A 258 30.63 -39.63 -7.58
C PRO A 258 30.24 -38.15 -7.42
N ALA A 259 30.99 -37.23 -8.03
CA ALA A 259 30.61 -35.81 -8.07
C ALA A 259 29.31 -35.59 -8.86
N THR A 260 29.07 -36.38 -9.91
CA THR A 260 27.87 -36.30 -10.74
C THR A 260 26.63 -36.68 -9.97
N THR A 261 26.71 -37.71 -9.10
CA THR A 261 25.56 -38.09 -8.26
C THR A 261 25.27 -37.03 -7.21
N ALA A 262 26.30 -36.40 -6.63
CA ALA A 262 26.12 -35.28 -5.71
C ALA A 262 25.46 -34.06 -6.40
N HIS A 263 25.96 -33.66 -7.58
CA HIS A 263 25.35 -32.59 -8.36
C HIS A 263 23.97 -32.97 -8.90
N GLY A 264 23.75 -34.25 -9.21
CA GLY A 264 22.47 -34.86 -9.53
C GLY A 264 21.43 -34.57 -8.47
N SER A 265 21.73 -34.88 -7.21
CA SER A 265 20.81 -34.62 -6.09
C SER A 265 20.49 -33.13 -5.88
N GLN A 266 21.45 -32.24 -6.15
CA GLN A 266 21.24 -30.78 -6.09
C GLN A 266 20.37 -30.29 -7.25
N ALA A 267 20.61 -30.81 -8.45
CA ALA A 267 19.83 -30.49 -9.63
C ALA A 267 18.42 -31.07 -9.56
N GLU A 268 18.23 -32.26 -8.98
CA GLU A 268 16.92 -32.86 -8.68
C GLU A 268 16.08 -31.95 -7.78
N GLY A 269 16.71 -31.23 -6.83
CA GLY A 269 16.03 -30.18 -6.07
C GLY A 269 15.43 -29.07 -6.94
N LEU A 270 16.04 -28.78 -8.10
CA LEU A 270 15.52 -27.83 -9.09
C LEU A 270 14.42 -28.43 -9.97
N VAL A 271 14.43 -29.75 -10.16
CA VAL A 271 13.42 -30.52 -10.92
C VAL A 271 12.08 -30.59 -10.16
N THR A 272 11.97 -29.98 -8.98
CA THR A 272 10.66 -29.69 -8.35
C THR A 272 9.72 -28.91 -9.29
N HIS A 273 10.28 -28.19 -10.27
CA HIS A 273 9.56 -27.81 -11.48
C HIS A 273 9.57 -29.00 -12.46
N GLU A 274 8.43 -29.69 -12.60
CA GLU A 274 8.23 -30.95 -13.37
C GLU A 274 8.71 -30.93 -14.83
N SER A 275 9.18 -29.79 -15.33
CA SER A 275 9.46 -29.54 -16.74
C SER A 275 10.91 -29.19 -17.08
N LEU A 276 11.80 -28.96 -16.09
CA LEU A 276 13.20 -28.62 -16.39
C LEU A 276 13.98 -29.90 -16.74
N ARG A 277 14.61 -29.92 -17.92
CA ARG A 277 15.42 -31.06 -18.36
C ARG A 277 16.89 -30.85 -18.00
N VAL A 278 17.41 -31.67 -17.09
CA VAL A 278 18.80 -31.61 -16.67
C VAL A 278 19.63 -32.68 -17.38
N VAL A 279 20.75 -32.30 -17.98
CA VAL A 279 21.66 -33.22 -18.69
C VAL A 279 23.09 -33.00 -18.19
N PHE A 280 23.81 -34.08 -17.88
CA PHE A 280 25.22 -34.03 -17.52
C PHE A 280 26.08 -34.29 -18.75
N VAL A 281 27.05 -33.40 -19.03
CA VAL A 281 27.89 -33.47 -20.24
C VAL A 281 29.36 -33.14 -19.96
N ASP A 282 30.25 -33.71 -20.76
CA ASP A 282 31.67 -33.35 -20.84
C ASP A 282 32.05 -32.95 -22.28
N PRO A 283 31.85 -31.67 -22.66
CA PRO A 283 32.18 -31.21 -24.00
C PRO A 283 33.65 -31.36 -24.37
N VAL A 284 34.56 -31.20 -23.40
CA VAL A 284 36.01 -31.29 -23.63
C VAL A 284 36.39 -32.71 -24.02
N ARG A 285 35.80 -33.71 -23.35
CA ARG A 285 36.00 -35.12 -23.72
C ARG A 285 35.47 -35.44 -25.11
N ALA A 286 34.31 -34.90 -25.50
CA ALA A 286 33.79 -35.09 -26.86
C ALA A 286 34.74 -34.53 -27.93
N LEU A 287 35.30 -33.33 -27.68
CA LEU A 287 36.28 -32.73 -28.59
C LEU A 287 37.58 -33.52 -28.65
N HIS A 288 38.09 -34.01 -27.52
CA HIS A 288 39.26 -34.88 -27.49
C HIS A 288 39.05 -36.13 -28.36
N GLY A 289 37.86 -36.75 -28.30
CA GLY A 289 37.50 -37.86 -29.17
C GLY A 289 37.55 -37.47 -30.65
N LEU A 290 36.98 -36.32 -31.02
CA LEU A 290 36.99 -35.82 -32.41
C LEU A 290 38.42 -35.55 -32.91
N GLU A 291 39.30 -35.04 -32.06
CA GLU A 291 40.72 -34.79 -32.39
C GLU A 291 41.50 -36.08 -32.66
N MET A 292 41.14 -37.21 -32.04
CA MET A 292 41.79 -38.50 -32.32
C MET A 292 41.55 -38.96 -33.78
N LEU A 293 40.45 -38.54 -34.41
CA LEU A 293 40.15 -38.87 -35.81
C LEU A 293 40.78 -37.91 -36.82
N ASP A 294 41.42 -36.83 -36.35
CA ASP A 294 42.00 -35.79 -37.19
C ASP A 294 43.37 -36.17 -37.76
N GLU A 295 43.98 -37.25 -37.25
CA GLU A 295 45.26 -37.75 -37.76
C GLU A 295 45.10 -38.35 -39.17
N ASP A 296 46.06 -38.06 -40.07
CA ASP A 296 46.02 -38.38 -41.52
C ASP A 296 45.66 -39.85 -41.86
N VAL A 297 45.88 -40.78 -40.91
CA VAL A 297 45.46 -42.18 -41.01
C VAL A 297 44.94 -42.64 -39.63
N PRO A 298 43.61 -42.69 -39.40
CA PRO A 298 43.07 -43.09 -38.11
C PRO A 298 43.39 -44.56 -37.83
N SER A 299 44.07 -44.84 -36.72
CA SER A 299 44.31 -46.21 -36.30
C SER A 299 43.03 -46.81 -35.69
N PRO A 300 42.90 -48.15 -35.65
CA PRO A 300 41.78 -48.80 -34.95
C PRO A 300 41.67 -48.38 -33.47
N ILE A 301 42.78 -47.98 -32.85
CA ILE A 301 42.83 -47.50 -31.47
C ILE A 301 42.19 -46.11 -31.38
N ASP A 302 42.42 -45.24 -32.37
CA ASP A 302 41.87 -43.88 -32.40
C ASP A 302 40.37 -43.90 -32.63
N VAL A 303 39.89 -44.81 -33.49
CA VAL A 303 38.44 -45.04 -33.66
C VAL A 303 37.79 -45.52 -32.37
N GLN A 304 38.44 -46.43 -31.63
CA GLN A 304 37.93 -46.90 -30.34
C GLN A 304 37.90 -45.75 -29.32
N ARG A 305 38.98 -44.95 -29.22
CA ARG A 305 39.04 -43.79 -28.32
C ARG A 305 37.98 -42.75 -28.65
N TYR A 306 37.78 -42.44 -29.94
CA TYR A 306 36.70 -41.58 -30.39
C TYR A 306 35.35 -42.09 -29.91
N GLN A 307 35.05 -43.38 -30.09
CA GLN A 307 33.78 -43.96 -29.65
C GLN A 307 33.62 -43.90 -28.13
N ASP A 308 34.68 -44.21 -27.37
CA ASP A 308 34.67 -44.20 -25.91
C ASP A 308 34.50 -42.78 -25.35
N ASP A 309 35.16 -41.79 -25.95
CA ASP A 309 35.12 -40.40 -25.52
C ASP A 309 33.82 -39.69 -25.93
N VAL A 310 33.35 -39.89 -27.17
CA VAL A 310 32.06 -39.35 -27.60
C VAL A 310 30.91 -39.98 -26.81
N SER A 311 30.94 -41.30 -26.57
CA SER A 311 29.92 -41.96 -25.74
C SER A 311 30.01 -41.53 -24.27
N GLY A 312 31.23 -41.42 -23.74
CA GLY A 312 31.49 -41.04 -22.36
C GLY A 312 31.19 -39.57 -22.04
N SER A 313 31.26 -38.69 -23.05
CA SER A 313 30.93 -37.26 -22.92
C SER A 313 29.44 -36.99 -22.69
N ASN A 314 28.57 -37.93 -23.08
CA ASN A 314 27.12 -37.81 -23.04
C ASN A 314 26.53 -36.59 -23.80
N VAL A 315 27.29 -35.94 -24.69
CA VAL A 315 26.81 -34.82 -25.52
C VAL A 315 25.60 -35.23 -26.39
N SER A 316 25.55 -36.50 -26.82
CA SER A 316 24.41 -37.07 -27.55
C SER A 316 23.08 -37.01 -26.78
N SER A 317 23.10 -36.93 -25.45
CA SER A 317 21.90 -36.75 -24.64
C SER A 317 21.26 -35.38 -24.86
N ILE A 318 22.04 -34.32 -25.14
CA ILE A 318 21.49 -33.01 -25.51
C ILE A 318 20.76 -33.14 -26.84
N THR A 319 21.37 -33.77 -27.86
CA THR A 319 20.73 -34.02 -29.16
C THR A 319 19.41 -34.78 -29.00
N ARG A 320 19.40 -35.84 -28.19
CA ARG A 320 18.19 -36.60 -27.89
C ARG A 320 17.13 -35.72 -27.22
N THR A 321 17.54 -34.92 -26.25
CA THR A 321 16.63 -34.02 -25.51
C THR A 321 16.02 -32.96 -26.41
N VAL A 322 16.82 -32.30 -27.27
CA VAL A 322 16.33 -31.36 -28.27
C VAL A 322 15.33 -32.05 -29.21
N LYS A 323 15.66 -33.25 -29.69
CA LYS A 323 14.79 -34.03 -30.58
C LYS A 323 13.47 -34.39 -29.90
N GLU A 324 13.50 -34.78 -28.63
CA GLU A 324 12.30 -35.06 -27.84
C GLU A 324 11.43 -33.81 -27.64
N ILE A 325 12.03 -32.65 -27.34
CA ILE A 325 11.28 -31.38 -27.20
C ILE A 325 10.58 -31.03 -28.51
N LEU A 326 11.29 -31.12 -29.64
CA LEU A 326 10.72 -30.81 -30.96
C LEU A 326 9.66 -31.84 -31.36
N ALA A 327 9.91 -33.14 -31.14
CA ALA A 327 8.94 -34.20 -31.43
C ALA A 327 7.66 -34.07 -30.59
N GLN A 328 7.77 -33.73 -29.30
CA GLN A 328 6.61 -33.47 -28.44
C GLN A 328 5.76 -32.30 -28.93
N THR A 329 6.39 -31.30 -29.55
CA THR A 329 5.71 -30.11 -30.06
C THR A 329 4.99 -30.37 -31.39
N VAL A 330 5.66 -31.10 -32.28
CA VAL A 330 5.16 -31.36 -33.64
C VAL A 330 4.14 -32.52 -33.65
N GLY A 331 4.25 -33.45 -32.71
CA GLY A 331 3.50 -34.71 -32.71
C GLY A 331 4.03 -35.70 -33.76
N ASP A 332 3.56 -36.95 -33.71
CA ASP A 332 4.02 -38.04 -34.59
C ASP A 332 3.54 -37.92 -36.06
N SER A 333 3.03 -36.76 -36.47
CA SER A 333 2.50 -36.54 -37.81
C SER A 333 3.63 -36.34 -38.84
N LEU A 334 4.13 -37.44 -39.40
CA LEU A 334 5.18 -37.50 -40.42
C LEU A 334 4.89 -36.73 -41.73
N ASN A 335 3.66 -36.23 -41.94
CA ASN A 335 3.23 -35.60 -43.20
C ASN A 335 3.13 -34.07 -43.13
N VAL A 336 3.54 -33.43 -42.03
CA VAL A 336 3.43 -31.96 -41.88
C VAL A 336 4.63 -31.28 -42.55
N PRO A 337 4.42 -30.27 -43.44
CA PRO A 337 5.52 -29.51 -44.04
C PRO A 337 6.46 -28.91 -42.98
N PRO A 338 7.79 -28.88 -43.20
CA PRO A 338 8.75 -28.35 -42.22
C PRO A 338 8.41 -26.94 -41.72
N SER A 339 7.92 -26.06 -42.60
CA SER A 339 7.50 -24.70 -42.23
C SER A 339 6.32 -24.68 -41.24
N ALA A 340 5.37 -25.62 -41.35
CA ALA A 340 4.28 -25.73 -40.40
C ALA A 340 4.75 -26.29 -39.05
N GLN A 341 5.79 -27.13 -39.04
CA GLN A 341 6.42 -27.63 -37.82
C GLN A 341 7.16 -26.49 -37.07
N VAL A 342 7.90 -25.65 -37.80
CA VAL A 342 8.55 -24.44 -37.23
C VAL A 342 7.52 -23.53 -36.57
N VAL A 343 6.39 -23.26 -37.26
CA VAL A 343 5.30 -22.46 -36.70
C VAL A 343 4.68 -23.11 -35.45
N ALA A 344 4.56 -24.43 -35.39
CA ALA A 344 4.08 -25.14 -34.20
C ALA A 344 5.05 -24.98 -33.02
N VAL A 345 6.36 -25.06 -33.28
CA VAL A 345 7.42 -24.82 -32.29
C VAL A 345 7.36 -23.39 -31.77
N HIS A 346 7.27 -22.39 -32.65
CA HIS A 346 7.11 -20.99 -32.24
C HIS A 346 5.81 -20.75 -31.47
N ALA A 347 4.71 -21.43 -31.81
CA ALA A 347 3.45 -21.33 -31.06
C ALA A 347 3.59 -21.89 -29.64
N GLN A 348 4.33 -22.98 -29.44
CA GLN A 348 4.64 -23.51 -28.13
C GLN A 348 5.57 -22.57 -27.33
N THR A 349 6.60 -22.02 -27.97
CA THR A 349 7.47 -21.01 -27.38
C THR A 349 6.67 -19.78 -26.93
N GLY A 350 5.82 -19.24 -27.79
CA GLY A 350 4.96 -18.11 -27.49
C GLY A 350 4.02 -18.38 -26.33
N ARG A 351 3.42 -19.57 -26.27
CA ARG A 351 2.60 -20.01 -25.15
C ARG A 351 3.38 -20.05 -23.82
N ALA A 352 4.60 -20.61 -23.82
CA ALA A 352 5.44 -20.64 -22.62
C ALA A 352 5.80 -19.22 -22.16
N LEU A 353 6.12 -18.32 -23.09
CA LEU A 353 6.44 -16.92 -22.79
C LEU A 353 5.24 -16.13 -22.26
N ILE A 354 4.04 -16.38 -22.77
CA ILE A 354 2.80 -15.82 -22.21
C ILE A 354 2.61 -16.29 -20.77
N ALA A 355 2.78 -17.59 -20.50
CA ALA A 355 2.68 -18.12 -19.15
C ALA A 355 3.71 -17.49 -18.20
N ASP A 356 4.95 -17.32 -18.66
CA ASP A 356 6.00 -16.66 -17.90
C ASP A 356 5.71 -15.18 -17.61
N ALA A 357 5.13 -14.46 -18.58
CA ALA A 357 4.74 -13.07 -18.41
C ALA A 357 3.60 -12.94 -17.39
N LEU A 358 2.60 -13.82 -17.45
CA LEU A 358 1.48 -13.87 -16.50
C LEU A 358 1.94 -14.27 -15.08
N ALA A 359 2.86 -15.22 -14.96
CA ALA A 359 3.50 -15.56 -13.68
C ALA A 359 4.27 -14.35 -13.11
N THR A 360 4.96 -13.59 -13.96
CA THR A 360 5.64 -12.35 -13.54
C THR A 360 4.62 -11.30 -13.06
N ALA A 361 3.52 -11.13 -13.78
CA ALA A 361 2.43 -10.25 -13.38
C ALA A 361 1.89 -10.62 -11.99
N ARG A 362 1.69 -11.91 -11.69
CA ARG A 362 1.29 -12.37 -10.34
C ARG A 362 2.28 -11.98 -9.25
N VAL A 363 3.58 -12.13 -9.49
CA VAL A 363 4.61 -11.73 -8.53
C VAL A 363 4.53 -10.22 -8.23
N VAL A 364 4.37 -9.40 -9.27
CA VAL A 364 4.23 -7.93 -9.12
C VAL A 364 2.94 -7.55 -8.41
N LEU A 365 1.81 -8.20 -8.72
CA LEU A 365 0.54 -7.98 -8.04
C LEU A 365 0.62 -8.36 -6.56
N ARG A 366 1.21 -9.51 -6.22
CA ARG A 366 1.43 -9.93 -4.83
C ARG A 366 2.32 -8.94 -4.06
N LYS A 367 3.35 -8.40 -4.71
CA LYS A 367 4.19 -7.33 -4.14
C LYS A 367 3.39 -6.06 -3.86
N ALA A 368 2.44 -5.70 -4.74
CA ALA A 368 1.55 -4.57 -4.53
C ALA A 368 0.59 -4.79 -3.35
N GLU A 369 0.09 -6.02 -3.13
CA GLU A 369 -0.70 -6.37 -1.94
C GLU A 369 0.10 -6.24 -0.65
N LEU A 370 1.32 -6.80 -0.62
CA LEU A 370 2.21 -6.70 0.54
C LEU A 370 2.53 -5.23 0.89
N GLN A 371 2.69 -4.38 -0.13
CA GLN A 371 2.84 -2.94 0.09
C GLN A 371 1.57 -2.30 0.66
N ALA A 372 0.39 -2.72 0.20
CA ALA A 372 -0.88 -2.25 0.75
C ALA A 372 -1.03 -2.62 2.24
N ASP A 373 -0.66 -3.84 2.60
CA ASP A 373 -0.68 -4.35 3.98
C ASP A 373 0.30 -3.58 4.88
N ALA A 374 1.50 -3.28 4.36
CA ALA A 374 2.49 -2.47 5.06
C ALA A 374 1.97 -1.04 5.34
N VAL A 375 1.29 -0.42 4.37
CA VAL A 375 0.66 0.89 4.55
C VAL A 375 -0.43 0.83 5.63
N LEU A 376 -1.31 -0.18 5.58
CA LEU A 376 -2.35 -0.35 6.60
C LEU A 376 -1.78 -0.54 7.99
N THR A 377 -0.75 -1.38 8.12
CA THR A 377 -0.05 -1.59 9.38
C THR A 377 0.51 -0.27 9.93
N ALA A 378 1.17 0.53 9.09
CA ALA A 378 1.69 1.84 9.48
C ALA A 378 0.58 2.84 9.88
N THR A 379 -0.52 2.89 9.13
CA THR A 379 -1.68 3.75 9.48
C THR A 379 -2.35 3.31 10.78
N SER A 380 -2.46 2.00 11.03
CA SER A 380 -3.03 1.45 12.26
C SER A 380 -2.15 1.75 13.47
N ALA A 381 -0.81 1.72 13.31
CA ALA A 381 0.14 2.08 14.35
C ALA A 381 0.01 3.57 14.71
N LEU A 382 -0.11 4.46 13.72
CA LEU A 382 -0.34 5.90 13.97
C LEU A 382 -1.69 6.13 14.66
N ARG A 383 -2.76 5.43 14.26
CA ARG A 383 -4.06 5.50 14.94
C ARG A 383 -4.00 4.99 16.39
N GLY A 384 -3.27 3.91 16.63
CA GLY A 384 -3.01 3.41 17.99
C GLY A 384 -2.34 4.46 18.88
N GLN A 385 -1.33 5.16 18.37
CA GLN A 385 -0.66 6.25 19.10
C GLN A 385 -1.59 7.44 19.39
N MET A 386 -2.49 7.78 18.45
CA MET A 386 -3.49 8.83 18.66
C MET A 386 -4.46 8.45 19.78
N GLU A 387 -5.02 7.24 19.76
CA GLU A 387 -5.98 6.78 20.78
C GLU A 387 -5.33 6.62 22.17
N GLU A 388 -4.09 6.14 22.23
CA GLU A 388 -3.32 6.11 23.48
C GLU A 388 -3.12 7.52 24.04
N ALA A 389 -2.75 8.48 23.19
CA ALA A 389 -2.59 9.87 23.59
C ALA A 389 -3.91 10.50 24.05
N LYS A 390 -5.03 10.22 23.38
CA LYS A 390 -6.37 10.68 23.81
C LYS A 390 -6.69 10.20 25.21
N ALA A 391 -6.53 8.90 25.47
CA ALA A 391 -6.77 8.31 26.79
C ALA A 391 -5.83 8.90 27.86
N LYS A 392 -4.54 9.03 27.55
CA LYS A 392 -3.53 9.57 28.47
C LYS A 392 -3.80 11.03 28.82
N VAL A 393 -4.11 11.88 27.84
CA VAL A 393 -4.40 13.30 28.06
C VAL A 393 -5.63 13.45 28.96
N HIS A 394 -6.69 12.67 28.74
CA HIS A 394 -7.89 12.74 29.58
C HIS A 394 -7.56 12.44 31.05
N LEU A 395 -6.74 11.42 31.32
CA LEU A 395 -6.33 11.05 32.67
C LEU A 395 -5.38 12.08 33.30
N GLU A 396 -4.47 12.67 32.51
CA GLU A 396 -3.52 13.67 33.01
C GLU A 396 -4.18 15.01 33.34
N VAL A 397 -5.20 15.43 32.58
CA VAL A 397 -5.87 16.73 32.78
C VAL A 397 -6.85 16.66 33.96
N PHE A 398 -7.64 15.59 34.07
CA PHE A 398 -8.73 15.49 35.06
C PHE A 398 -8.40 14.58 36.26
N GLY A 399 -7.32 13.83 36.19
CA GLY A 399 -6.96 12.81 37.18
C GLY A 399 -7.69 11.49 36.96
N VAL A 400 -7.29 10.47 37.72
CA VAL A 400 -7.95 9.16 37.72
C VAL A 400 -9.21 9.23 38.58
N GLU A 401 -10.35 8.84 38.02
CA GLU A 401 -11.61 8.77 38.78
C GLU A 401 -11.44 7.85 40.00
N GLY A 402 -11.72 8.39 41.20
CA GLY A 402 -11.83 7.63 42.44
C GLY A 402 -10.63 7.62 43.40
N LYS A 403 -9.38 7.82 42.93
CA LYS A 403 -8.23 7.73 43.85
C LYS A 403 -7.93 9.02 44.59
N ASP A 404 -7.84 10.13 43.85
CA ASP A 404 -7.63 11.45 44.44
C ASP A 404 -8.87 12.35 44.31
N GLY A 405 -9.90 11.94 43.56
CA GLY A 405 -11.06 12.76 43.22
C GLY A 405 -10.79 13.70 42.04
N ASP A 406 -11.83 14.04 41.30
CA ASP A 406 -11.77 14.88 40.10
C ASP A 406 -11.07 16.21 40.41
N GLU A 407 -9.99 16.52 39.69
CA GLU A 407 -9.21 17.74 39.87
C GLU A 407 -10.07 19.00 39.70
N ILE A 408 -11.12 18.94 38.87
CA ILE A 408 -12.08 20.03 38.70
C ILE A 408 -12.90 20.20 39.98
N ALA A 409 -13.42 19.11 40.54
CA ALA A 409 -14.18 19.15 41.78
C ALA A 409 -13.34 19.70 42.95
N LYS A 410 -12.05 19.33 43.03
CA LYS A 410 -11.12 19.91 44.00
C LYS A 410 -10.94 21.40 43.81
N ALA A 411 -10.69 21.86 42.58
CA ALA A 411 -10.50 23.27 42.30
C ALA A 411 -11.75 24.09 42.61
N VAL A 412 -12.94 23.58 42.29
CA VAL A 412 -14.23 24.21 42.63
C VAL A 412 -14.47 24.21 44.15
N ALA A 413 -14.10 23.14 44.86
CA ALA A 413 -14.21 23.06 46.32
C ALA A 413 -13.22 24.02 47.03
N GLN A 414 -12.00 24.15 46.51
CA GLN A 414 -11.00 25.11 47.00
C GLN A 414 -11.46 26.54 46.74
N ALA A 415 -11.97 26.84 45.54
CA ALA A 415 -12.56 28.14 45.21
C ALA A 415 -13.73 28.47 46.17
N LYS A 416 -14.60 27.48 46.44
CA LYS A 416 -15.68 27.60 47.43
C LYS A 416 -15.14 27.93 48.82
N LYS A 417 -14.11 27.21 49.28
CA LYS A 417 -13.47 27.43 50.58
C LYS A 417 -12.85 28.83 50.69
N SER A 418 -12.34 29.39 49.59
CA SER A 418 -11.78 30.75 49.56
C SER A 418 -12.84 31.85 49.51
N VAL A 419 -13.98 31.64 48.84
CA VAL A 419 -15.10 32.62 48.81
C VAL A 419 -15.92 32.58 50.10
N GLN A 420 -15.94 31.44 50.79
CA GLN A 420 -16.75 31.23 51.99
C GLN A 420 -16.48 32.27 53.10
N PRO A 421 -15.23 32.61 53.49
CA PRO A 421 -14.96 33.67 54.46
C PRO A 421 -15.55 35.02 54.08
N THR A 422 -15.50 35.40 52.80
CA THR A 422 -16.11 36.64 52.31
C THR A 422 -17.64 36.57 52.44
N MET A 423 -18.24 35.44 52.07
CA MET A 423 -19.68 35.24 52.17
C MET A 423 -20.17 35.22 53.63
N ASP A 424 -19.36 34.65 54.54
CA ASP A 424 -19.64 34.58 55.98
C ASP A 424 -19.42 35.93 56.67
N ALA A 425 -18.50 36.76 56.16
CA ALA A 425 -18.27 38.13 56.62
C ALA A 425 -19.44 39.08 56.27
N LEU A 426 -20.26 38.74 55.27
CA LEU A 426 -21.51 39.44 54.92
C LEU A 426 -22.64 39.07 55.90
N GLN A 427 -22.41 39.38 57.17
CA GLN A 427 -23.41 39.22 58.23
C GLN A 427 -24.51 40.26 58.07
N TRP A 428 -25.76 39.86 58.34
CA TRP A 428 -26.97 40.67 58.10
C TRP A 428 -26.91 42.07 58.74
N TYR A 429 -26.22 42.24 59.86
CA TYR A 429 -26.11 43.55 60.53
C TYR A 429 -25.07 44.47 59.86
N LYS A 430 -24.07 43.91 59.16
CA LYS A 430 -23.10 44.69 58.37
C LYS A 430 -23.68 45.16 57.05
N LEU A 431 -24.67 44.44 56.53
CA LEU A 431 -25.39 44.81 55.32
C LEU A 431 -26.06 46.18 55.45
N PHE A 432 -26.56 46.55 56.63
CA PHE A 432 -27.16 47.87 56.84
C PHE A 432 -26.25 49.04 56.44
N TRP A 433 -24.94 48.88 56.59
CA TRP A 433 -23.96 49.93 56.28
C TRP A 433 -23.26 49.76 54.93
N ARG A 434 -23.41 48.60 54.26
CA ARG A 434 -22.65 48.23 53.04
C ARG A 434 -23.49 47.44 52.04
N VAL A 435 -24.72 47.87 51.77
CA VAL A 435 -25.60 47.18 50.81
C VAL A 435 -25.02 47.23 49.40
N ASP A 436 -24.51 48.39 49.01
CA ASP A 436 -24.02 48.65 47.65
C ASP A 436 -22.73 47.89 47.34
N ASP A 437 -21.90 47.65 48.36
CA ASP A 437 -20.64 46.92 48.22
C ASP A 437 -20.82 45.40 48.04
N VAL A 438 -21.99 44.83 48.35
CA VAL A 438 -22.19 43.36 48.35
C VAL A 438 -21.85 42.76 46.98
N ARG A 439 -22.28 43.41 45.91
CA ARG A 439 -22.04 42.97 44.54
C ARG A 439 -20.55 43.00 44.23
N GLU A 440 -19.90 44.12 44.50
CA GLU A 440 -18.48 44.32 44.20
C GLU A 440 -17.60 43.38 45.03
N VAL A 441 -17.87 43.26 46.34
CA VAL A 441 -17.11 42.41 47.25
C VAL A 441 -17.23 40.93 46.88
N VAL A 442 -18.45 40.45 46.57
CA VAL A 442 -18.65 39.05 46.17
C VAL A 442 -18.03 38.80 44.79
N THR A 443 -18.22 39.70 43.83
CA THR A 443 -17.65 39.56 42.48
C THR A 443 -16.12 39.56 42.54
N ALA A 444 -15.51 40.50 43.27
CA ALA A 444 -14.07 40.54 43.47
C ALA A 444 -13.53 39.29 44.19
N ALA A 445 -14.28 38.74 45.15
CA ALA A 445 -13.91 37.49 45.80
C ALA A 445 -13.99 36.29 44.84
N VAL A 446 -15.04 36.21 44.03
CA VAL A 446 -15.19 35.18 42.98
C VAL A 446 -14.06 35.31 41.95
N ASP A 447 -13.78 36.50 41.44
CA ASP A 447 -12.75 36.70 40.41
C ASP A 447 -11.33 36.35 40.87
N ARG A 448 -11.06 36.51 42.18
CA ARG A 448 -9.80 36.11 42.80
C ARG A 448 -9.74 34.60 43.08
N ALA A 449 -10.85 34.01 43.51
CA ALA A 449 -10.88 32.63 43.99
C ALA A 449 -11.27 31.59 42.93
N TRP A 450 -11.93 31.98 41.85
CA TRP A 450 -12.48 31.05 40.86
C TRP A 450 -11.38 30.33 40.09
N CYS A 451 -11.14 29.08 40.48
CA CYS A 451 -10.40 28.06 39.74
C CYS A 451 -9.05 28.50 39.12
N ARG A 452 -8.31 29.45 39.73
CA ARG A 452 -7.03 29.95 39.20
C ARG A 452 -5.97 28.86 39.04
N ASP A 453 -5.94 27.90 39.95
CA ASP A 453 -5.00 26.77 39.86
C ASP A 453 -5.38 25.84 38.70
N LEU A 454 -6.68 25.62 38.46
CA LEU A 454 -7.18 24.86 37.31
C LEU A 454 -6.90 25.60 36.00
N GLU A 455 -7.09 26.92 35.94
CA GLU A 455 -6.74 27.76 34.79
C GLU A 455 -5.26 27.59 34.42
N ARG A 456 -4.34 27.71 35.39
CA ARG A 456 -2.90 27.49 35.14
C ARG A 456 -2.60 26.07 34.64
N LYS A 457 -3.26 25.04 35.20
CA LYS A 457 -3.12 23.65 34.73
C LYS A 457 -3.63 23.51 33.29
N LEU A 458 -4.80 24.04 32.97
CA LEU A 458 -5.37 24.00 31.62
C LEU A 458 -4.49 24.73 30.59
N VAL A 459 -3.90 25.88 30.95
CA VAL A 459 -2.93 26.59 30.09
C VAL A 459 -1.68 25.73 29.86
N PHE A 460 -1.15 25.09 30.91
CA PHE A 460 -0.02 24.17 30.77
C PHE A 460 -0.35 22.98 29.86
N HIS A 461 -1.52 22.36 30.03
CA HIS A 461 -1.96 21.25 29.19
C HIS A 461 -2.27 21.69 27.74
N ALA A 462 -2.77 22.91 27.51
CA ALA A 462 -2.91 23.46 26.17
C ALA A 462 -1.56 23.54 25.45
N GLY A 463 -0.49 23.94 26.15
CA GLY A 463 0.87 23.91 25.61
C GLY A 463 1.37 22.48 25.29
N ARG A 464 1.05 21.50 26.14
CA ARG A 464 1.37 20.09 25.87
C ARG A 464 0.58 19.51 24.70
N LEU A 465 -0.68 19.88 24.56
CA LEU A 465 -1.51 19.50 23.41
C LEU A 465 -0.97 20.09 22.11
N ALA A 466 -0.48 21.33 22.13
CA ALA A 466 0.18 21.94 20.97
C ALA A 466 1.45 21.15 20.57
N ALA A 467 2.25 20.68 21.54
CA ALA A 467 3.40 19.82 21.26
C ALA A 467 3.00 18.41 20.73
N LEU A 468 1.90 17.84 21.21
CA LEU A 468 1.35 16.60 20.65
C LEU A 468 0.85 16.80 19.21
N GLN A 469 0.17 17.92 18.95
CA GLN A 469 -0.30 18.31 17.62
C GLN A 469 0.87 18.35 16.61
N THR A 470 1.98 19.01 16.95
CA THR A 470 3.16 19.04 16.07
C THR A 470 3.75 17.65 15.85
N THR A 471 3.83 16.83 16.90
CA THR A 471 4.35 15.46 16.82
C THR A 471 3.51 14.57 15.88
N PHE A 472 2.18 14.64 15.97
CA PHE A 472 1.31 13.88 15.08
C PHE A 472 1.31 14.42 13.65
N THR A 473 1.41 15.74 13.48
CA THR A 473 1.59 16.36 12.16
C THR A 473 2.86 15.87 11.47
N GLU A 474 3.98 15.85 12.19
CA GLU A 474 5.26 15.40 11.68
C GLU A 474 5.23 13.90 11.37
N SER A 475 4.64 13.09 12.25
CA SER A 475 4.48 11.65 12.04
C SER A 475 3.62 11.33 10.81
N ALA A 476 2.50 12.03 10.64
CA ALA A 476 1.64 11.90 9.47
C ALA A 476 2.35 12.32 8.18
N ASN A 477 3.05 13.46 8.18
CA ASN A 477 3.81 13.92 7.03
C ASN A 477 4.99 12.99 6.70
N SER A 478 5.68 12.47 7.72
CA SER A 478 6.76 11.50 7.58
C SER A 478 6.23 10.21 6.94
N LEU A 479 5.11 9.69 7.43
CA LEU A 479 4.45 8.52 6.85
C LEU A 479 4.10 8.77 5.37
N CYS A 480 3.47 9.89 5.02
CA CYS A 480 3.15 10.22 3.63
C CYS A 480 4.38 10.43 2.73
N ARG A 481 5.52 10.86 3.28
CA ARG A 481 6.79 11.06 2.56
C ARG A 481 7.65 9.80 2.47
N SER A 482 7.39 8.80 3.31
CA SER A 482 8.13 7.53 3.29
C SER A 482 7.95 6.75 1.99
N PHE A 483 6.87 7.02 1.25
CA PHE A 483 6.58 6.39 -0.03
C PHE A 483 7.34 7.08 -1.19
N PRO A 484 8.07 6.33 -2.03
CA PRO A 484 8.71 6.88 -3.22
C PRO A 484 7.71 7.58 -4.14
N PRO A 485 8.12 8.60 -4.93
CA PRO A 485 7.22 9.27 -5.88
C PRO A 485 6.58 8.33 -6.92
N ALA A 486 7.23 7.21 -7.22
CA ALA A 486 6.71 6.17 -8.13
C ALA A 486 5.66 5.25 -7.48
N SER A 487 5.46 5.34 -6.17
CA SER A 487 4.50 4.51 -5.44
C SER A 487 3.08 5.01 -5.65
N ALA A 488 2.12 4.09 -5.80
CA ALA A 488 0.69 4.41 -5.86
C ALA A 488 0.16 5.12 -4.58
N TYR A 489 0.91 5.02 -3.47
CA TYR A 489 0.57 5.65 -2.19
C TYR A 489 1.10 7.08 -2.07
N HIS A 490 1.94 7.53 -3.00
CA HIS A 490 2.39 8.92 -3.06
C HIS A 490 1.31 9.80 -3.72
N SER A 491 0.48 10.43 -2.90
CA SER A 491 -0.58 11.33 -3.39
C SER A 491 -0.25 12.80 -3.11
N PRO A 492 0.10 13.61 -4.13
CA PRO A 492 0.30 15.04 -3.95
C PRO A 492 -0.99 15.76 -3.51
N VAL A 493 -2.15 15.23 -3.88
CA VAL A 493 -3.47 15.75 -3.45
C VAL A 493 -3.65 15.55 -1.94
N LEU A 494 -3.27 14.39 -1.40
CA LEU A 494 -3.31 14.15 0.04
C LEU A 494 -2.36 15.11 0.76
N GLN A 495 -1.10 15.22 0.30
CA GLN A 495 -0.13 16.14 0.90
C GLN A 495 -0.60 17.60 0.89
N ASN A 496 -1.22 18.06 -0.20
CA ASN A 496 -1.81 19.39 -0.28
C ASN A 496 -2.98 19.55 0.71
N THR A 497 -3.82 18.52 0.84
CA THR A 497 -4.94 18.52 1.80
C THR A 497 -4.44 18.62 3.24
N LEU A 498 -3.40 17.86 3.60
CA LEU A 498 -2.77 17.91 4.91
C LEU A 498 -2.14 19.27 5.19
N ALA A 499 -1.42 19.84 4.21
CA ALA A 499 -0.85 21.17 4.30
C ALA A 499 -1.94 22.24 4.50
N ARG A 500 -3.09 22.12 3.81
CA ARG A 500 -4.23 23.02 3.98
C ARG A 500 -4.85 22.92 5.36
N LEU A 501 -4.99 21.71 5.91
CA LEU A 501 -5.48 21.50 7.28
C LEU A 501 -4.52 22.12 8.30
N ALA A 502 -3.20 21.90 8.15
CA ALA A 502 -2.19 22.48 9.03
C ALA A 502 -2.08 24.01 8.93
N ALA A 503 -2.39 24.58 7.76
CA ALA A 503 -2.41 26.02 7.53
C ALA A 503 -3.74 26.70 7.91
N ALA A 504 -4.77 25.94 8.31
CA ALA A 504 -6.06 26.50 8.67
C ALA A 504 -5.92 27.40 9.91
N PRO A 505 -6.60 28.56 9.96
CA PRO A 505 -6.50 29.48 11.10
C PRO A 505 -7.07 28.88 12.40
N SER A 506 -7.94 27.87 12.29
CA SER A 506 -8.45 27.10 13.42
C SER A 506 -7.47 26.05 13.92
N TYR A 507 -6.40 25.73 13.18
CA TYR A 507 -5.47 24.67 13.54
C TYR A 507 -4.72 24.92 14.86
N PRO A 508 -4.04 26.06 15.09
CA PRO A 508 -3.20 26.23 16.27
C PRO A 508 -4.02 26.22 17.57
N ILE A 509 -3.60 25.38 18.51
CA ILE A 509 -4.24 25.27 19.83
C ILE A 509 -3.90 26.50 20.66
N THR A 510 -4.94 27.25 21.02
CA THR A 510 -4.82 28.42 21.90
C THR A 510 -5.23 28.05 23.31
N ALA A 511 -4.62 28.67 24.32
CA ALA A 511 -5.01 28.47 25.72
C ALA A 511 -6.49 28.73 25.99
N THR A 512 -7.08 29.68 25.24
CA THR A 512 -8.50 30.03 25.28
C THR A 512 -9.43 28.88 24.88
N ALA A 513 -8.96 27.90 24.11
CA ALA A 513 -9.76 26.73 23.74
C ALA A 513 -10.15 25.93 25.00
N LEU A 514 -9.22 25.73 25.94
CA LEU A 514 -9.48 25.00 27.19
C LEU A 514 -10.00 25.89 28.33
N THR A 515 -9.62 27.16 28.39
CA THR A 515 -10.08 28.07 29.46
C THR A 515 -11.42 28.75 29.17
N GLY A 516 -11.92 28.69 27.92
CA GLY A 516 -13.19 29.28 27.51
C GLY A 516 -14.38 28.90 28.38
N PRO A 517 -14.63 27.60 28.66
CA PRO A 517 -15.70 27.17 29.56
C PRO A 517 -15.57 27.73 30.99
N LEU A 518 -14.34 27.88 31.49
CA LEU A 518 -14.08 28.42 32.83
C LEU A 518 -14.53 29.88 32.95
N HIS A 519 -14.16 30.72 31.97
CA HIS A 519 -14.60 32.12 31.93
C HIS A 519 -16.10 32.26 31.63
N ALA A 520 -16.65 31.41 30.76
CA ALA A 520 -18.08 31.38 30.49
C ALA A 520 -18.87 31.09 31.78
N ARG A 521 -18.46 30.07 32.56
CA ARG A 521 -19.09 29.73 33.85
C ARG A 521 -18.84 30.77 34.94
N GLN A 522 -17.67 31.41 34.94
CA GLN A 522 -17.40 32.55 35.82
C GLN A 522 -18.39 33.69 35.56
N SER A 523 -18.63 34.06 34.29
CA SER A 523 -19.58 35.11 33.94
C SER A 523 -21.03 34.76 34.35
N GLN A 524 -21.40 33.47 34.34
CA GLN A 524 -22.71 33.00 34.80
C GLN A 524 -22.92 33.22 36.31
N LEU A 525 -21.86 33.31 37.12
CA LEU A 525 -21.95 33.65 38.55
C LEU A 525 -22.35 35.11 38.80
N GLY A 526 -22.24 35.98 37.80
CA GLY A 526 -22.75 37.34 37.88
C GLY A 526 -24.25 37.36 38.21
N PHE A 527 -25.05 36.51 37.56
CA PHE A 527 -26.51 36.51 37.73
C PHE A 527 -26.98 36.09 39.14
N PRO A 528 -26.48 35.00 39.77
CA PRO A 528 -26.72 34.71 41.18
C PRO A 528 -26.26 35.84 42.11
N THR A 529 -25.16 36.52 41.77
CA THR A 529 -24.59 37.60 42.58
C THR A 529 -25.46 38.86 42.53
N GLU A 530 -26.01 39.23 41.37
CA GLU A 530 -27.03 40.29 41.26
C GLU A 530 -28.27 39.96 42.09
N ARG A 531 -28.72 38.71 42.06
CA ARG A 531 -29.88 38.27 42.86
C ARG A 531 -29.60 38.31 44.36
N LEU A 532 -28.37 38.01 44.77
CA LEU A 532 -27.93 38.13 46.14
C LEU A 532 -27.94 39.60 46.57
N HIS A 533 -27.40 40.50 45.75
CA HIS A 533 -27.40 41.94 45.99
C HIS A 533 -28.82 42.53 46.05
N ALA A 534 -29.71 42.18 45.11
CA ALA A 534 -31.11 42.59 45.17
C ALA A 534 -31.84 42.03 46.41
N SER A 535 -31.43 40.86 46.92
CA SER A 535 -31.97 40.30 48.16
C SER A 535 -31.42 41.01 49.39
N ALA A 536 -30.16 41.44 49.37
CA ALA A 536 -29.56 42.32 50.37
C ALA A 536 -30.30 43.66 50.46
N GLN A 537 -30.51 44.33 49.31
CA GLN A 537 -31.27 45.59 49.24
C GLN A 537 -32.67 45.45 49.82
N ARG A 538 -33.42 44.41 49.42
CA ARG A 538 -34.76 44.16 49.97
C ARG A 538 -34.75 43.82 51.46
N ALA A 539 -33.73 43.10 51.94
CA ALA A 539 -33.60 42.78 53.35
C ALA A 539 -33.34 44.04 54.17
N VAL A 540 -32.44 44.93 53.71
CA VAL A 540 -32.16 46.20 54.40
C VAL A 540 -33.35 47.14 54.36
N VAL A 541 -34.03 47.31 53.22
CA VAL A 541 -35.26 48.11 53.15
C VAL A 541 -36.34 47.56 54.08
N GLY A 542 -36.52 46.24 54.12
CA GLY A 542 -37.48 45.58 55.02
C GLY A 542 -37.13 45.76 56.50
N MET A 543 -35.84 45.68 56.86
CA MET A 543 -35.36 45.94 58.21
C MET A 543 -35.53 47.40 58.61
N SER A 544 -35.05 48.34 57.80
CA SER A 544 -35.17 49.77 58.05
C SER A 544 -36.63 50.19 58.18
N GLY A 545 -37.51 49.66 57.32
CA GLY A 545 -38.95 49.89 57.44
C GLY A 545 -39.55 49.34 58.73
N SER A 546 -39.12 48.15 59.17
CA SER A 546 -39.60 47.54 60.42
C SER A 546 -39.05 48.22 61.67
N VAL A 547 -37.79 48.67 61.64
CA VAL A 547 -37.12 49.39 62.73
C VAL A 547 -37.68 50.81 62.84
N LEU A 548 -37.77 51.56 61.74
CA LEU A 548 -38.38 52.89 61.74
C LEU A 548 -39.88 52.83 62.04
N GLY A 549 -40.58 51.78 61.60
CA GLY A 549 -41.98 51.53 61.98
C GLY A 549 -42.13 51.21 63.47
N GLY A 550 -41.26 50.35 64.02
CA GLY A 550 -41.24 50.03 65.45
C GLY A 550 -40.84 51.21 66.34
N PHE A 551 -39.83 51.98 65.94
CA PHE A 551 -39.46 53.25 66.59
C PHE A 551 -40.52 54.33 66.40
N GLY A 552 -41.22 54.36 65.28
CA GLY A 552 -42.34 55.28 65.04
C GLY A 552 -43.52 55.00 65.99
N ILE A 553 -43.82 53.72 66.25
CA ILE A 553 -44.84 53.31 67.23
C ILE A 553 -44.39 53.63 68.66
N ALA A 554 -43.12 53.36 69.00
CA ALA A 554 -42.56 53.69 70.31
C ALA A 554 -42.46 55.21 70.55
N TRP A 555 -42.07 55.99 69.52
CA TRP A 555 -42.02 57.45 69.54
C TRP A 555 -43.41 58.06 69.59
N ALA A 556 -44.39 57.53 68.84
CA ALA A 556 -45.78 57.97 68.95
C ALA A 556 -46.33 57.72 70.37
N GLY A 557 -45.92 56.62 71.03
CA GLY A 557 -46.20 56.37 72.44
C GLY A 557 -45.56 57.42 73.38
N TRP A 558 -44.29 57.79 73.16
CA TRP A 558 -43.59 58.79 73.98
C TRP A 558 -44.06 60.23 73.71
N ALA A 559 -44.36 60.57 72.46
CA ALA A 559 -44.88 61.87 72.05
C ALA A 559 -46.32 62.12 72.53
N LYS A 560 -47.10 61.06 72.78
CA LYS A 560 -48.41 61.11 73.47
C LYS A 560 -48.24 61.59 74.92
N GLU A 561 -47.21 61.12 75.63
CA GLU A 561 -46.87 61.53 77.01
C GLU A 561 -46.41 63.00 77.09
N LEU A 562 -45.75 63.51 76.05
CA LEU A 562 -45.27 64.90 75.94
C LEU A 562 -46.30 65.90 75.38
N GLN A 563 -47.54 65.49 75.08
CA GLN A 563 -48.60 66.32 74.45
C GLN A 563 -48.17 67.02 73.13
N LEU A 564 -47.10 66.56 72.49
CA LEU A 564 -46.46 67.27 71.37
C LEU A 564 -47.15 67.01 70.03
N LEU A 565 -48.01 65.99 69.96
CA LEU A 565 -48.85 65.64 68.81
C LEU A 565 -50.32 65.74 69.24
N GLY A 566 -50.98 66.82 68.83
CA GLY A 566 -52.38 67.08 69.13
C GLY A 566 -53.33 65.98 68.63
N GLY A 567 -53.75 65.10 69.53
CA GLY A 567 -55.07 64.44 69.57
C GLY A 567 -55.50 63.50 68.44
N LEU A 568 -54.70 63.23 67.40
CA LEU A 568 -55.21 62.56 66.19
C LEU A 568 -54.95 61.04 66.06
N VAL A 569 -54.29 60.41 67.03
CA VAL A 569 -54.11 58.93 67.03
C VAL A 569 -54.27 58.38 68.45
N ASP A 570 -55.52 58.16 68.87
CA ASP A 570 -55.80 57.53 70.17
C ASP A 570 -55.78 56.00 70.06
N ILE A 571 -54.58 55.45 70.01
CA ILE A 571 -54.36 54.03 70.22
C ILE A 571 -54.24 53.84 71.74
N GLY A 572 -55.24 53.20 72.35
CA GLY A 572 -55.37 52.97 73.80
C GLY A 572 -54.38 51.95 74.36
N MET A 573 -53.09 52.12 74.11
CA MET A 573 -52.00 51.31 74.69
C MET A 573 -51.19 52.16 75.68
N SER A 574 -50.86 51.59 76.84
CA SER A 574 -49.91 52.20 77.78
C SER A 574 -48.53 52.36 77.12
N THR A 575 -47.77 53.37 77.53
CA THR A 575 -46.42 53.65 77.02
C THR A 575 -45.49 52.43 77.10
N GLU A 576 -45.62 51.64 78.17
CA GLU A 576 -44.91 50.37 78.36
C GLU A 576 -45.28 49.32 77.28
N THR A 577 -46.55 49.24 76.91
CA THR A 577 -47.04 48.30 75.88
C THR A 577 -46.62 48.73 74.48
N ALA A 578 -46.64 50.03 74.18
CA ALA A 578 -46.21 50.58 72.89
C ALA A 578 -44.72 50.35 72.62
N LEU A 579 -43.88 50.48 73.66
CA LEU A 579 -42.45 50.15 73.58
C LEU A 579 -42.24 48.64 73.37
N GLY A 580 -43.00 47.79 74.08
CA GLY A 580 -42.98 46.33 73.88
C GLY A 580 -43.37 45.90 72.47
N VAL A 581 -44.46 46.47 71.93
CA VAL A 581 -44.94 46.20 70.56
C VAL A 581 -43.97 46.72 69.50
N GLY A 582 -43.38 47.90 69.71
CA GLY A 582 -42.35 48.47 68.84
C GLY A 582 -41.10 47.58 68.77
N MET A 583 -40.60 47.10 69.92
CA MET A 583 -39.46 46.19 69.99
C MET A 583 -39.77 44.82 69.37
N LEU A 584 -40.96 44.26 69.61
CA LEU A 584 -41.37 42.99 68.99
C LEU A 584 -41.50 43.11 67.46
N THR A 585 -42.05 44.21 66.96
CA THR A 585 -42.18 44.46 65.52
C THR A 585 -40.80 44.60 64.87
N ALA A 586 -39.87 45.31 65.52
CA ALA A 586 -38.48 45.39 65.07
C ALA A 586 -37.77 44.02 65.10
N ALA A 587 -37.99 43.21 66.15
CA ALA A 587 -37.41 41.88 66.27
C ALA A 587 -37.96 40.89 65.22
N VAL A 588 -39.27 40.91 64.96
CA VAL A 588 -39.92 40.10 63.92
C VAL A 588 -39.43 40.50 62.53
N GLY A 589 -39.35 41.80 62.25
CA GLY A 589 -38.81 42.33 60.99
C GLY A 589 -37.35 41.95 60.76
N MET A 590 -36.52 42.06 61.81
CA MET A 590 -35.13 41.59 61.77
C MET A 590 -35.06 40.08 61.52
N ARG A 591 -35.81 39.26 62.27
CA ARG A 591 -35.81 37.80 62.09
C ARG A 591 -36.23 37.40 60.66
N TRP A 592 -37.24 38.08 60.10
CA TRP A 592 -37.69 37.85 58.74
C TRP A 592 -36.60 38.19 57.71
N ALA A 593 -35.97 39.35 57.83
CA ALA A 593 -34.91 39.78 56.94
C ALA A 593 -33.66 38.88 57.01
N VAL A 594 -33.26 38.47 58.22
CA VAL A 594 -32.20 37.47 58.44
C VAL A 594 -32.55 36.17 57.75
N GLY A 595 -33.77 35.65 57.95
CA GLY A 595 -34.21 34.41 57.32
C GLY A 595 -34.18 34.48 55.79
N ARG A 596 -34.59 35.61 55.21
CA ARG A 596 -34.57 35.83 53.75
C ARG A 596 -33.15 35.95 53.21
N TRP A 597 -32.26 36.66 53.91
CA TRP A 597 -30.83 36.76 53.56
C TRP A 597 -30.14 35.40 53.60
N GLU A 598 -30.34 34.62 54.66
CA GLU A 598 -29.78 33.27 54.77
C GLU A 598 -30.30 32.33 53.68
N LYS A 599 -31.59 32.44 53.32
CA LYS A 599 -32.15 31.70 52.19
C LYS A 599 -31.50 32.10 50.86
N ALA A 600 -31.25 33.40 50.65
CA ALA A 600 -30.56 33.89 49.46
C ALA A 600 -29.11 33.37 49.37
N LYS A 601 -28.36 33.38 50.48
CA LYS A 601 -27.01 32.77 50.55
C LYS A 601 -27.03 31.28 50.23
N ARG A 602 -27.96 30.51 50.81
CA ARG A 602 -28.12 29.07 50.50
C ARG A 602 -28.42 28.83 49.03
N GLN A 603 -29.29 29.64 48.44
CA GLN A 603 -29.63 29.53 47.02
C GLN A 603 -28.43 29.88 46.13
N TRP A 604 -27.64 30.90 46.50
CA TRP A 604 -26.40 31.23 45.82
C TRP A 604 -25.41 30.06 45.85
N TRP A 605 -25.23 29.41 47.01
CA TRP A 605 -24.40 28.21 47.13
C TRP A 605 -24.92 27.00 46.33
N LYS A 606 -26.23 26.83 46.22
CA LYS A 606 -26.83 25.80 45.34
C LYS A 606 -26.56 26.09 43.86
N ASN A 607 -26.57 27.37 43.47
CA ASN A 607 -26.21 27.76 42.10
C ASN A 607 -24.70 27.57 41.86
N TRP A 608 -23.85 27.87 42.85
CA TRP A 608 -22.42 27.60 42.79
C TRP A 608 -22.12 26.13 42.52
N SER A 609 -22.72 25.21 43.28
CA SER A 609 -22.51 23.77 43.07
C SER A 609 -22.99 23.32 41.68
N ARG A 610 -24.16 23.80 41.25
CA ARG A 610 -24.69 23.50 39.90
C ARG A 610 -23.77 24.02 38.79
N ILE A 611 -23.19 25.20 38.95
CA ILE A 611 -22.23 25.77 37.98
C ILE A 611 -20.93 24.95 37.99
N GLY A 612 -20.47 24.51 39.15
CA GLY A 612 -19.33 23.61 39.28
C GLY A 612 -19.53 22.26 38.58
N GLU A 613 -20.69 21.62 38.77
CA GLU A 613 -21.06 20.39 38.06
C GLU A 613 -21.18 20.60 36.54
N GLY A 614 -21.68 21.77 36.12
CA GLY A 614 -21.75 22.15 34.71
C GLY A 614 -20.37 22.37 34.09
N LEU A 615 -19.45 23.00 34.85
CA LEU A 615 -18.07 23.23 34.42
C LEU A 615 -17.33 21.92 34.15
N ASP A 616 -17.54 20.89 34.98
CA ASP A 616 -16.93 19.58 34.76
C ASP A 616 -17.28 18.99 33.40
N ARG A 617 -18.58 18.94 33.08
CA ARG A 617 -19.08 18.40 31.80
C ARG A 617 -18.59 19.22 30.61
N ASP A 618 -18.61 20.54 30.72
CA ASP A 618 -18.17 21.42 29.65
C ASP A 618 -16.68 21.25 29.38
N LEU A 619 -15.83 21.19 30.42
CA LEU A 619 -14.38 21.00 30.25
C LEU A 619 -14.04 19.64 29.64
N LYS A 620 -14.70 18.56 30.07
CA LYS A 620 -14.51 17.21 29.48
C LYS A 620 -14.91 17.19 28.00
N ALA A 621 -16.07 17.76 27.67
CA ALA A 621 -16.54 17.87 26.29
C ALA A 621 -15.61 18.73 25.43
N THR A 622 -15.19 19.89 25.95
CA THR A 622 -14.27 20.79 25.24
C THR A 622 -12.89 20.17 25.05
N LEU A 623 -12.36 19.41 26.01
CA LEU A 623 -11.09 18.70 25.84
C LEU A 623 -11.18 17.63 24.75
N ALA A 624 -12.21 16.79 24.79
CA ALA A 624 -12.44 15.76 23.78
C ALA A 624 -12.57 16.38 22.38
N GLN A 625 -13.41 17.42 22.26
CA GLN A 625 -13.56 18.17 21.02
C GLN A 625 -12.24 18.80 20.57
N THR A 626 -11.46 19.40 21.47
CA THR A 626 -10.18 20.02 21.12
C THR A 626 -9.18 18.98 20.61
N MET A 627 -9.19 17.80 21.21
CA MET A 627 -8.34 16.69 20.81
C MET A 627 -8.68 16.20 19.40
N ASP A 628 -9.98 16.02 19.10
CA ASP A 628 -10.46 15.55 17.79
C ASP A 628 -10.29 16.63 16.70
N ASP A 629 -10.74 17.86 16.96
CA ASP A 629 -10.82 18.93 15.95
C ASP A 629 -9.46 19.59 15.66
N HIS A 630 -8.53 19.59 16.62
CA HIS A 630 -7.27 20.32 16.50
C HIS A 630 -6.03 19.44 16.59
N VAL A 631 -5.97 18.50 17.54
CA VAL A 631 -4.73 17.72 17.79
C VAL A 631 -4.54 16.62 16.76
N VAL A 632 -5.58 15.82 16.50
CA VAL A 632 -5.48 14.62 15.67
C VAL A 632 -6.00 14.81 14.24
N VAL A 633 -6.64 15.93 13.93
CA VAL A 633 -7.32 16.18 12.64
C VAL A 633 -6.42 15.94 11.42
N VAL A 634 -5.15 16.35 11.45
CA VAL A 634 -4.21 16.17 10.32
C VAL A 634 -3.80 14.71 10.20
N SER A 635 -3.44 14.05 11.30
CA SER A 635 -3.04 12.64 11.29
C SER A 635 -4.20 11.71 10.96
N GLU A 636 -5.42 12.01 11.41
CA GLU A 636 -6.62 11.28 11.06
C GLU A 636 -6.99 11.44 9.59
N ALA A 637 -6.88 12.65 9.04
CA ALA A 637 -7.03 12.89 7.60
C ALA A 637 -5.96 12.15 6.78
N ALA A 638 -4.72 12.05 7.28
CA ALA A 638 -3.65 11.30 6.64
C ALA A 638 -3.93 9.79 6.63
N CYS A 639 -4.30 9.22 7.79
CA CYS A 639 -4.69 7.81 7.89
C CYS A 639 -5.88 7.49 6.98
N SER A 640 -6.95 8.29 7.04
CA SER A 640 -8.15 8.09 6.20
C SER A 640 -7.85 8.22 4.71
N GLY A 641 -6.99 9.18 4.34
CA GLY A 641 -6.55 9.36 2.95
C GLY A 641 -5.73 8.18 2.44
N LEU A 642 -4.80 7.66 3.25
CA LEU A 642 -4.00 6.48 2.94
C LEU A 642 -4.86 5.21 2.88
N GLU A 643 -5.79 5.00 3.80
CA GLU A 643 -6.76 3.90 3.77
C GLU A 643 -7.61 3.95 2.49
N GLY A 644 -8.07 5.14 2.08
CA GLY A 644 -8.78 5.33 0.82
C GLY A 644 -7.94 5.06 -0.43
N LEU A 645 -6.62 5.34 -0.38
CA LEU A 645 -5.68 4.96 -1.44
C LEU A 645 -5.46 3.44 -1.48
N VAL A 646 -5.28 2.81 -0.31
CA VAL A 646 -5.16 1.36 -0.18
C VAL A 646 -6.39 0.64 -0.69
N GLY A 647 -7.60 1.09 -0.31
CA GLY A 647 -8.85 0.47 -0.76
C GLY A 647 -8.99 0.50 -2.28
N ARG A 648 -8.67 1.64 -2.92
CA ARG A 648 -8.64 1.75 -4.39
C ARG A 648 -7.61 0.83 -5.03
N ARG A 649 -6.39 0.79 -4.47
CA ARG A 649 -5.32 -0.03 -5.03
C ARG A 649 -5.60 -1.53 -4.88
N ARG A 650 -6.16 -1.98 -3.76
CA ARG A 650 -6.56 -3.38 -3.56
C ARG A 650 -7.63 -3.82 -4.55
N ALA A 651 -8.67 -3.00 -4.76
CA ALA A 651 -9.70 -3.30 -5.74
C ALA A 651 -9.14 -3.40 -7.17
N GLU A 652 -8.19 -2.53 -7.54
CA GLU A 652 -7.49 -2.61 -8.82
C GLU A 652 -6.63 -3.88 -8.92
N VAL A 653 -5.90 -4.24 -7.86
CA VAL A 653 -5.06 -5.45 -7.82
C VAL A 653 -5.92 -6.71 -7.94
N GLU A 654 -7.04 -6.79 -7.22
CA GLU A 654 -8.00 -7.90 -7.28
C GLU A 654 -8.56 -8.05 -8.71
N GLN A 655 -8.99 -6.95 -9.33
CA GLN A 655 -9.43 -6.96 -10.72
C GLN A 655 -8.34 -7.49 -11.68
N LEU A 656 -7.09 -7.03 -11.51
CA LEU A 656 -5.98 -7.47 -12.35
C LEU A 656 -5.61 -8.94 -12.10
N GLN A 657 -5.74 -9.43 -10.88
CA GLN A 657 -5.54 -10.84 -10.55
C GLN A 657 -6.57 -11.74 -11.23
N ASP A 658 -7.85 -11.34 -11.21
CA ASP A 658 -8.93 -12.04 -11.91
C ASP A 658 -8.67 -12.09 -13.43
N GLU A 659 -8.21 -10.97 -14.01
CA GLU A 659 -7.83 -10.90 -15.43
C GLU A 659 -6.64 -11.85 -15.74
N VAL A 660 -5.60 -11.87 -14.90
CA VAL A 660 -4.46 -12.80 -15.05
C VAL A 660 -4.94 -14.25 -14.96
N GLN A 661 -5.75 -14.59 -13.95
CA GLN A 661 -6.27 -15.95 -13.77
C GLN A 661 -7.16 -16.38 -14.94
N SER A 662 -7.97 -15.47 -15.48
CA SER A 662 -8.77 -15.73 -16.67
C SER A 662 -7.90 -16.04 -17.89
N LEU A 663 -6.79 -15.33 -18.10
CA LEU A 663 -5.88 -15.61 -19.22
C LEU A 663 -5.12 -16.92 -19.03
N GLU A 664 -4.75 -17.26 -17.80
CA GLU A 664 -4.08 -18.53 -17.50
C GLU A 664 -4.99 -19.73 -17.73
N THR A 665 -6.25 -19.64 -17.30
CA THR A 665 -7.24 -20.68 -17.56
C THR A 665 -7.53 -20.81 -19.06
N GLU A 666 -7.60 -19.70 -19.80
CA GLU A 666 -7.73 -19.71 -21.27
C GLU A 666 -6.53 -20.37 -21.96
N LEU A 667 -5.31 -20.13 -21.44
CA LEU A 667 -4.09 -20.75 -21.93
C LEU A 667 -4.09 -22.27 -21.65
N VAL A 668 -4.39 -22.69 -20.42
CA VAL A 668 -4.38 -24.11 -19.99
C VAL A 668 -5.48 -24.92 -20.68
N ARG A 669 -6.71 -24.40 -20.75
CA ARG A 669 -7.88 -25.11 -21.31
C ARG A 669 -7.60 -25.67 -22.70
N ARG A 670 -6.98 -24.88 -23.57
CA ARG A 670 -6.65 -25.33 -24.93
C ARG A 670 -5.53 -26.37 -24.99
N ARG A 671 -4.65 -26.47 -23.98
CA ARG A 671 -3.65 -27.56 -23.90
C ARG A 671 -4.33 -28.91 -23.86
N VAL A 672 -5.32 -29.02 -22.98
CA VAL A 672 -6.04 -30.26 -22.73
C VAL A 672 -6.86 -30.64 -23.96
N GLU A 673 -7.46 -29.66 -24.63
CA GLU A 673 -8.18 -29.88 -25.89
C GLU A 673 -7.25 -30.33 -27.04
N THR A 674 -5.97 -29.94 -27.05
CA THR A 674 -5.01 -30.42 -28.07
C THR A 674 -4.37 -31.77 -27.75
N SER A 675 -4.35 -32.17 -26.47
CA SER A 675 -3.78 -33.45 -26.03
C SER A 675 -4.78 -34.61 -26.11
N ASN A 676 -6.09 -34.32 -26.11
CA ASN A 676 -7.17 -35.29 -26.33
C ASN A 676 -7.51 -35.39 -27.82
#